data_AF-A0A514JVD9-F1
#
_entry.id   AF-A0A514JVD9-F1
#
_cell.length_a   1.000
_cell.length_b   1.000
_cell.length_c   1.000
_cell.angle_alpha   90.00
_cell.angle_beta   90.00
_cell.angle_gamma   90.00
#
_symmetry.space_group_name_H-M   'P 1'
#
loop_
_entity.id
_entity.type
_entity.pdbx_description
1 polymer ?
#
loop_
_entity_poly.entity_id
_entity_poly.type
_entity_poly.pdbx_seq_one_letter_code
_entity_poly.pdbx_strand_id
1 'polypeptide(L)'
;MGGDPYVSATVGERGGTEAPDPYGDQPLLTSTMTKGFDAVPDKERDRLRLYLEAVVAARPAPVHTTVAFNAVYFGYDLGGEGYGGSPLCLDDFPVITFGECAPVLPVGAMVCVATGSDPLYAEIVYREGAHPEVGDLGDVPAWVSGAPAGAVGPGRPGNDAAPRRRELLVPDLHAFGPALSLSPAQLHRLRTRRRWINEDGHVVVDVCYPSLEAAGRDDLTAYADHLLTTAREQLLSPFVPVSLAALVGGTHDDDLRAGLLGLLDTVRGILNSSAGLRTWGDYAMTRTFLADCWRDTGPLGGDDLRSLAAAVEHAATPGRRRYGLTAPVTVFTAVGPRLRGFPGATELLRGVGYAAAVCQANVALADVVHGESDQGLFENGSRITLDDAFEGGGVWRSHHPGDAEAPGDPLTPAGRGWTSTLSAPPQPEPEAELEPVDLPLADDASLGAGELLRDDVQEIVWRAPLRLAHLIDGWFPLHPYVVQELRRSHGARPTVRLELDHVGGAMDEKEAMQDVTAELGDDSGRLTGIAWPRDFFPGLIFELRCLRGGTVLHLSTTRLEERVQVGDRETGHCYDPRVLTREDAPGSDRHGDSAVGLGPRQLVMRTVRRCGLLTLDGHALMDRSVLPTAVYGRRPARSQADALESAVAELLAERLLDPALGSRDAWGQPHFPARDREPTIPLIGYRPARCRVIRPWGGTDTEPDGVGLLTAQFVSGHLRRLRPGCSPSDAQRASFREHCRSLGKADGWELPHGYTFVTEHTRGR
;
A
#
# COMPACT_ATOMS: atom_id res chain seq x y z
N MET A 1 5.02 -54.19 -34.76
CA MET A 1 5.63 -54.09 -36.11
C MET A 1 4.48 -53.86 -37.08
N GLY A 2 4.09 -52.67 -37.53
CA GLY A 2 4.68 -51.32 -37.55
C GLY A 2 4.18 -50.64 -38.83
N GLY A 3 3.86 -49.34 -38.80
CA GLY A 3 3.79 -48.50 -40.01
C GLY A 3 2.50 -47.68 -40.21
N ASP A 4 2.65 -46.36 -40.00
CA ASP A 4 1.75 -45.23 -40.28
C ASP A 4 1.18 -45.13 -41.71
N PRO A 5 0.15 -44.29 -41.89
CA PRO A 5 0.30 -43.20 -42.86
C PRO A 5 -0.17 -41.83 -42.31
N TYR A 6 0.80 -40.92 -42.16
CA TYR A 6 0.63 -39.47 -42.06
C TYR A 6 0.95 -38.87 -43.44
N VAL A 7 0.05 -38.07 -44.04
CA VAL A 7 0.42 -36.98 -44.95
C VAL A 7 -0.56 -35.81 -44.79
N SER A 8 0.03 -34.67 -44.46
CA SER A 8 -0.54 -33.36 -44.19
C SER A 8 -1.29 -32.72 -45.36
N ALA A 9 -2.37 -32.01 -45.03
CA ALA A 9 -2.85 -30.88 -45.81
C ALA A 9 -2.67 -29.61 -44.97
N THR A 10 -1.62 -28.86 -45.26
CA THR A 10 -1.35 -27.51 -44.75
C THR A 10 -2.34 -26.53 -45.38
N VAL A 11 -3.33 -26.10 -44.60
CA VAL A 11 -4.10 -24.87 -44.89
C VAL A 11 -3.35 -23.74 -44.22
N GLY A 12 -2.86 -22.81 -45.05
CA GLY A 12 -1.97 -21.73 -44.66
C GLY A 12 -2.52 -20.85 -43.55
N GLU A 13 -1.67 -20.64 -42.54
CA GLU A 13 -1.76 -19.57 -41.57
C GLU A 13 -1.88 -18.22 -42.29
N ARG A 14 -3.06 -17.61 -42.23
CA ARG A 14 -3.16 -16.15 -42.29
C ARG A 14 -2.73 -15.63 -40.92
N GLY A 15 -1.45 -15.28 -40.80
CA GLY A 15 -0.91 -14.57 -39.65
C GLY A 15 -1.50 -13.18 -39.53
N GLY A 16 -2.65 -13.08 -38.86
CA GLY A 16 -2.95 -11.92 -38.01
C GLY A 16 -2.55 -12.34 -36.60
N THR A 17 -1.64 -11.61 -35.96
CA THR A 17 -1.35 -11.78 -34.53
C THR A 17 -2.61 -11.44 -33.75
N GLU A 18 -3.44 -12.45 -33.51
CA GLU A 18 -4.62 -12.36 -32.64
C GLU A 18 -4.14 -11.98 -31.24
N ALA A 19 -4.73 -10.93 -30.66
CA ALA A 19 -4.33 -10.44 -29.36
C ALA A 19 -4.52 -11.55 -28.30
N PRO A 20 -3.63 -11.67 -27.31
CA PRO A 20 -3.77 -12.68 -26.26
C PRO A 20 -5.12 -12.57 -25.50
N ASP A 21 -5.82 -13.68 -25.30
CA ASP A 21 -7.07 -13.74 -24.51
C ASP A 21 -6.76 -13.96 -23.01
N PRO A 22 -7.35 -13.19 -22.07
CA PRO A 22 -7.27 -13.45 -20.63
C PRO A 22 -7.65 -14.87 -20.22
N TYR A 23 -8.69 -15.44 -20.84
CA TYR A 23 -9.13 -16.83 -20.66
C TYR A 23 -8.52 -17.76 -21.73
N GLY A 24 -7.41 -17.35 -22.35
CA GLY A 24 -6.71 -18.13 -23.37
C GLY A 24 -5.92 -19.31 -22.81
N ASP A 25 -5.16 -19.98 -23.68
CA ASP A 25 -4.38 -21.18 -23.34
C ASP A 25 -3.27 -20.94 -22.29
N GLN A 26 -2.87 -19.69 -22.09
CA GLN A 26 -1.89 -19.32 -21.08
C GLN A 26 -2.45 -18.11 -20.32
N PRO A 27 -2.32 -18.06 -18.98
CA PRO A 27 -2.80 -16.91 -18.22
C PRO A 27 -1.97 -15.66 -18.55
N LEU A 28 -2.60 -14.49 -18.55
CA LEU A 28 -1.90 -13.22 -18.73
C LEU A 28 -1.28 -12.70 -17.44
N LEU A 29 -1.87 -13.01 -16.30
CA LEU A 29 -1.32 -12.70 -14.98
C LEU A 29 -0.54 -13.89 -14.42
N THR A 30 0.64 -13.62 -13.87
CA THR A 30 1.52 -14.62 -13.27
C THR A 30 1.87 -14.22 -11.84
N SER A 31 2.31 -15.17 -11.03
CA SER A 31 2.71 -14.90 -9.64
C SER A 31 3.85 -13.88 -9.55
N THR A 32 4.75 -13.83 -10.54
CA THR A 32 5.85 -12.86 -10.57
C THR A 32 5.35 -11.41 -10.66
N MET A 33 4.25 -11.17 -11.36
CA MET A 33 3.65 -9.83 -11.50
C MET A 33 3.11 -9.28 -10.17
N THR A 34 2.87 -10.12 -9.17
CA THR A 34 2.47 -9.67 -7.82
C THR A 34 3.58 -8.91 -7.09
N LYS A 35 4.81 -8.92 -7.61
CA LYS A 35 5.97 -8.23 -7.04
C LYS A 35 6.25 -6.86 -7.67
N GLY A 36 5.43 -6.41 -8.63
CA GLY A 36 5.61 -5.13 -9.32
C GLY A 36 6.33 -5.25 -10.66
N PHE A 37 6.30 -4.16 -11.44
CA PHE A 37 6.72 -4.14 -12.84
C PHE A 37 8.14 -4.64 -13.04
N ASP A 38 9.09 -4.21 -12.19
CA ASP A 38 10.52 -4.48 -12.32
C ASP A 38 10.88 -5.97 -12.14
N ALA A 39 10.04 -6.74 -11.43
CA ALA A 39 10.26 -8.15 -11.19
C ALA A 39 9.86 -9.05 -12.37
N VAL A 40 9.10 -8.53 -13.34
CA VAL A 40 8.46 -9.33 -14.40
C VAL A 40 9.43 -9.60 -15.56
N PRO A 41 9.58 -10.86 -16.03
CA PRO A 41 10.38 -11.16 -17.22
C PRO A 41 9.82 -10.51 -18.50
N ASP A 42 10.70 -10.08 -19.41
CA ASP A 42 10.30 -9.35 -20.63
C ASP A 42 9.27 -10.08 -21.49
N LYS A 43 9.38 -11.41 -21.61
CA LYS A 43 8.41 -12.22 -22.37
C LYS A 43 6.99 -12.15 -21.78
N GLU A 44 6.88 -12.11 -20.46
CA GLU A 44 5.59 -11.98 -19.77
C GLU A 44 5.06 -10.54 -19.90
N ARG A 45 5.95 -9.54 -19.77
CA ARG A 45 5.62 -8.12 -20.02
C ARG A 45 5.10 -7.90 -21.43
N ASP A 46 5.78 -8.41 -22.45
CA ASP A 46 5.40 -8.25 -23.86
C ASP A 46 4.04 -8.84 -24.16
N ARG A 47 3.74 -10.02 -23.59
CA ARG A 47 2.45 -10.66 -23.79
C ARG A 47 1.31 -9.86 -23.16
N LEU A 48 1.50 -9.38 -21.93
CA LEU A 48 0.51 -8.53 -21.27
C LEU A 48 0.39 -7.17 -21.98
N ARG A 49 1.50 -6.60 -22.46
CA ARG A 49 1.54 -5.36 -23.25
C ARG A 49 0.70 -5.46 -24.52
N LEU A 50 0.86 -6.53 -25.30
CA LEU A 50 0.08 -6.73 -26.54
C LEU A 50 -1.43 -6.74 -26.27
N TYR A 51 -1.85 -7.37 -25.16
CA TYR A 51 -3.26 -7.36 -24.77
C TYR A 51 -3.72 -5.96 -24.31
N LEU A 52 -2.96 -5.30 -23.44
CA LEU A 52 -3.31 -3.98 -22.91
C LEU A 52 -3.35 -2.90 -24.01
N GLU A 53 -2.43 -2.93 -24.97
CA GLU A 53 -2.46 -2.06 -26.15
C GLU A 53 -3.74 -2.28 -26.97
N ALA A 54 -4.18 -3.54 -27.13
CA ALA A 54 -5.42 -3.86 -27.81
C ALA A 54 -6.67 -3.40 -27.02
N VAL A 55 -6.66 -3.52 -25.68
CA VAL A 55 -7.74 -2.98 -24.82
C VAL A 55 -7.85 -1.47 -24.98
N VAL A 56 -6.72 -0.74 -24.94
CA VAL A 56 -6.71 0.72 -25.10
C VAL A 56 -7.19 1.14 -26.49
N ALA A 57 -6.90 0.34 -27.53
CA ALA A 57 -7.39 0.60 -28.88
C ALA A 57 -8.87 0.29 -29.07
N ALA A 58 -9.40 -0.72 -28.36
CA ALA A 58 -10.78 -1.17 -28.50
C ALA A 58 -11.77 -0.30 -27.72
N ARG A 59 -11.33 0.30 -26.61
CA ARG A 59 -12.24 1.05 -25.74
C ARG A 59 -12.46 2.49 -26.17
N PRO A 60 -13.71 2.99 -26.09
CA PRO A 60 -14.05 4.36 -26.49
C PRO A 60 -13.59 5.43 -25.48
N ALA A 61 -13.22 5.03 -24.26
CA ALA A 61 -12.72 5.90 -23.20
C ALA A 61 -11.20 5.73 -23.03
N PRO A 62 -10.48 6.75 -22.52
CA PRO A 62 -9.12 6.54 -22.00
C PRO A 62 -9.13 5.41 -20.97
N VAL A 63 -8.12 4.56 -21.04
CA VAL A 63 -8.04 3.39 -20.16
C VAL A 63 -7.17 3.73 -18.97
N HIS A 64 -7.79 3.97 -17.83
CA HIS A 64 -7.09 4.12 -16.57
C HIS A 64 -6.43 2.80 -16.12
N THR A 65 -5.29 2.86 -15.42
CA THR A 65 -4.55 1.69 -14.91
C THR A 65 -5.43 0.65 -14.22
N THR A 66 -6.33 1.07 -13.33
CA THR A 66 -7.26 0.17 -12.61
C THR A 66 -8.24 -0.54 -13.55
N VAL A 67 -8.63 0.14 -14.63
CA VAL A 67 -9.57 -0.36 -15.61
C VAL A 67 -8.86 -1.28 -16.62
N ALA A 68 -7.58 -1.03 -16.90
CA ALA A 68 -6.71 -1.99 -17.58
C ALA A 68 -6.50 -3.25 -16.74
N PHE A 69 -6.28 -3.10 -15.42
CA PHE A 69 -6.21 -4.23 -14.50
C PHE A 69 -7.50 -5.05 -14.57
N ASN A 70 -8.67 -4.41 -14.50
CA ASN A 70 -9.95 -5.09 -14.63
C ASN A 70 -10.08 -5.85 -15.94
N ALA A 71 -9.63 -5.24 -17.04
CA ALA A 71 -9.70 -5.89 -18.34
C ALA A 71 -8.92 -7.22 -18.36
N VAL A 72 -7.80 -7.30 -17.65
CA VAL A 72 -6.99 -8.53 -17.56
C VAL A 72 -7.55 -9.47 -16.50
N TYR A 73 -7.84 -8.96 -15.30
CA TYR A 73 -8.21 -9.75 -14.12
C TYR A 73 -9.64 -10.27 -14.17
N PHE A 74 -10.57 -9.52 -14.73
CA PHE A 74 -11.96 -9.94 -14.91
C PHE A 74 -12.27 -10.45 -16.33
N GLY A 75 -11.27 -10.41 -17.22
CA GLY A 75 -11.33 -10.97 -18.56
C GLY A 75 -12.28 -10.25 -19.50
N TYR A 76 -11.91 -9.04 -19.89
CA TYR A 76 -12.62 -8.24 -20.89
C TYR A 76 -12.41 -8.80 -22.30
N ASP A 77 -13.51 -8.93 -23.05
CA ASP A 77 -13.50 -9.43 -24.42
C ASP A 77 -13.31 -8.30 -25.44
N LEU A 78 -12.31 -8.45 -26.31
CA LEU A 78 -12.01 -7.49 -27.38
C LEU A 78 -12.95 -7.60 -28.60
N GLY A 79 -13.80 -8.64 -28.66
CA GLY A 79 -14.73 -8.91 -29.75
C GLY A 79 -16.04 -8.12 -29.70
N GLY A 80 -16.18 -7.19 -28.75
CA GLY A 80 -17.33 -6.29 -28.62
C GLY A 80 -18.34 -6.68 -27.53
N GLU A 81 -18.14 -7.82 -26.86
CA GLU A 81 -18.97 -8.23 -25.71
C GLU A 81 -18.47 -7.62 -24.39
N GLY A 82 -17.26 -7.05 -24.34
CA GLY A 82 -16.67 -6.51 -23.12
C GLY A 82 -16.63 -7.55 -22.00
N TYR A 83 -17.08 -7.20 -20.80
CA TYR A 83 -17.22 -8.18 -19.70
C TYR A 83 -18.43 -9.10 -19.85
N GLY A 84 -19.33 -8.88 -20.82
CA GLY A 84 -20.46 -9.79 -21.09
C GLY A 84 -20.02 -11.19 -21.53
N GLY A 85 -18.80 -11.31 -22.08
CA GLY A 85 -18.15 -12.57 -22.37
C GLY A 85 -17.45 -13.23 -21.19
N SER A 86 -17.53 -12.67 -19.97
CA SER A 86 -16.90 -13.18 -18.75
C SER A 86 -17.94 -13.88 -17.86
N PRO A 87 -17.60 -14.95 -17.11
CA PRO A 87 -18.54 -15.62 -16.22
C PRO A 87 -18.71 -14.90 -14.88
N LEU A 88 -18.53 -13.58 -14.85
CA LEU A 88 -18.71 -12.76 -13.65
C LEU A 88 -20.15 -12.84 -13.14
N CYS A 89 -20.29 -12.91 -11.82
CA CYS A 89 -21.59 -12.83 -11.16
C CYS A 89 -21.97 -11.36 -10.97
N LEU A 90 -23.01 -10.89 -11.68
CA LEU A 90 -23.48 -9.51 -11.59
C LEU A 90 -24.08 -9.17 -10.21
N ASP A 91 -24.53 -10.17 -9.45
CA ASP A 91 -25.08 -10.00 -8.11
C ASP A 91 -24.00 -9.63 -7.08
N ASP A 92 -22.72 -9.85 -7.40
CA ASP A 92 -21.59 -9.49 -6.54
C ASP A 92 -21.23 -8.00 -6.65
N PHE A 93 -21.85 -7.26 -7.58
CA PHE A 93 -21.51 -5.85 -7.81
C PHE A 93 -22.14 -4.96 -6.74
N PRO A 94 -21.36 -4.01 -6.18
CA PRO A 94 -21.90 -3.00 -5.27
C PRO A 94 -23.08 -2.26 -5.89
N VAL A 95 -24.23 -2.31 -5.20
CA VAL A 95 -25.43 -1.59 -5.61
C VAL A 95 -25.33 -0.15 -5.12
N ILE A 96 -25.34 0.80 -6.06
CA ILE A 96 -25.34 2.22 -5.75
C ILE A 96 -26.75 2.76 -5.86
N THR A 97 -27.19 3.40 -4.77
CA THR A 97 -28.34 4.30 -4.76
C THR A 97 -27.83 5.73 -4.72
N PHE A 98 -28.12 6.53 -5.73
CA PHE A 98 -27.85 7.96 -5.69
C PHE A 98 -28.84 8.63 -4.72
N GLY A 99 -28.34 8.93 -3.51
CA GLY A 99 -29.01 9.67 -2.44
C GLY A 99 -28.28 10.99 -2.15
N GLU A 100 -28.37 11.50 -0.91
CA GLU A 100 -27.73 12.77 -0.51
C GLU A 100 -26.20 12.65 -0.28
N CYS A 101 -25.68 11.47 0.08
CA CYS A 101 -24.24 11.20 0.19
C CYS A 101 -23.91 9.76 -0.25
N ALA A 102 -22.78 9.57 -0.95
CA ALA A 102 -22.34 8.27 -1.46
C ALA A 102 -20.97 7.87 -0.86
N PRO A 103 -20.69 6.55 -0.71
CA PRO A 103 -19.33 6.09 -0.45
C PRO A 103 -18.41 6.41 -1.64
N VAL A 104 -17.10 6.45 -1.38
CA VAL A 104 -16.09 6.68 -2.42
C VAL A 104 -16.16 5.57 -3.47
N LEU A 105 -16.28 5.96 -4.74
CA LEU A 105 -16.24 5.06 -5.89
C LEU A 105 -14.99 5.37 -6.71
N PRO A 106 -13.93 4.55 -6.60
CA PRO A 106 -12.71 4.75 -7.38
C PRO A 106 -12.93 4.43 -8.86
N VAL A 107 -12.06 4.96 -9.71
CA VAL A 107 -11.98 4.55 -11.12
C VAL A 107 -11.66 3.06 -11.19
N GLY A 108 -12.37 2.32 -12.03
CA GLY A 108 -12.37 0.86 -12.11
C GLY A 108 -13.47 0.19 -11.29
N ALA A 109 -14.22 0.91 -10.43
CA ALA A 109 -15.33 0.29 -9.72
C ALA A 109 -16.40 -0.21 -10.70
N MET A 110 -16.70 -1.51 -10.65
CA MET A 110 -17.83 -2.12 -11.37
C MET A 110 -19.05 -2.10 -10.47
N VAL A 111 -20.15 -1.52 -10.95
CA VAL A 111 -21.25 -1.12 -10.07
C VAL A 111 -22.60 -1.39 -10.70
N CYS A 112 -23.60 -1.56 -9.84
CA CYS A 112 -25.00 -1.70 -10.22
C CYS A 112 -25.79 -0.48 -9.72
N VAL A 113 -26.19 0.41 -10.61
CA VAL A 113 -27.00 1.58 -10.28
C VAL A 113 -28.48 1.20 -10.20
N ALA A 114 -29.10 1.40 -9.04
CA ALA A 114 -30.52 1.10 -8.84
C ALA A 114 -31.43 2.18 -9.47
N THR A 115 -32.00 1.91 -10.66
CA THR A 115 -32.83 2.89 -11.38
C THR A 115 -34.34 2.82 -11.10
N GLY A 116 -34.78 2.07 -10.07
CA GLY A 116 -36.21 1.86 -9.75
C GLY A 116 -36.99 1.07 -10.82
N SER A 117 -36.35 0.73 -11.94
CA SER A 117 -36.78 -0.23 -12.96
C SER A 117 -35.68 -1.29 -13.11
N ASP A 118 -35.00 -1.33 -14.25
CA ASP A 118 -33.89 -2.25 -14.50
C ASP A 118 -32.58 -1.75 -13.86
N PRO A 119 -31.78 -2.61 -13.24
CA PRO A 119 -30.45 -2.24 -12.76
C PRO A 119 -29.57 -1.77 -13.93
N LEU A 120 -28.81 -0.72 -13.70
CA LEU A 120 -27.87 -0.18 -14.67
C LEU A 120 -26.45 -0.57 -14.27
N TYR A 121 -25.85 -1.49 -15.02
CA TYR A 121 -24.47 -1.92 -14.80
C TYR A 121 -23.50 -0.95 -15.47
N ALA A 122 -22.44 -0.59 -14.76
CA ALA A 122 -21.43 0.34 -15.26
C ALA A 122 -20.05 0.06 -14.67
N GLU A 123 -19.00 0.40 -15.42
CA GLU A 123 -17.65 0.53 -14.89
C GLU A 123 -17.33 2.03 -14.79
N ILE A 124 -16.86 2.51 -13.64
CA ILE A 124 -16.45 3.91 -13.50
C ILE A 124 -15.12 4.09 -14.22
N VAL A 125 -15.09 4.82 -15.33
CA VAL A 125 -13.88 4.95 -16.17
C VAL A 125 -13.15 6.28 -15.98
N TYR A 126 -13.76 7.25 -15.32
CA TYR A 126 -13.16 8.54 -15.04
C TYR A 126 -13.81 9.20 -13.82
N ARG A 127 -13.02 10.00 -13.11
CA ARG A 127 -13.42 10.72 -11.89
C ARG A 127 -12.68 12.05 -11.81
N GLU A 128 -13.39 13.09 -11.38
CA GLU A 128 -12.82 14.42 -11.09
C GLU A 128 -13.56 15.12 -9.94
N GLY A 129 -12.93 16.14 -9.38
CA GLY A 129 -13.57 17.06 -8.44
C GLY A 129 -14.57 17.96 -9.16
N ALA A 130 -15.72 18.21 -8.52
CA ALA A 130 -16.80 19.03 -9.06
C ALA A 130 -17.23 20.11 -8.05
N HIS A 131 -16.26 20.85 -7.54
CA HIS A 131 -16.47 21.90 -6.54
C HIS A 131 -17.41 22.99 -7.10
N PRO A 132 -18.44 23.42 -6.34
CA PRO A 132 -19.49 24.31 -6.85
C PRO A 132 -19.03 25.73 -7.19
N GLU A 133 -17.86 26.15 -6.70
CA GLU A 133 -17.26 27.46 -7.05
C GLU A 133 -16.42 27.42 -8.34
N VAL A 134 -16.25 26.26 -8.97
CA VAL A 134 -15.64 26.18 -10.31
C VAL A 134 -16.62 26.76 -11.32
N GLY A 135 -16.20 27.80 -12.04
CA GLY A 135 -17.03 28.50 -13.01
C GLY A 135 -17.29 27.67 -14.27
N ASP A 136 -18.42 27.95 -14.94
CA ASP A 136 -18.85 27.24 -16.16
C ASP A 136 -17.84 27.32 -17.32
N LEU A 137 -16.97 28.34 -17.32
CA LEU A 137 -15.93 28.56 -18.32
C LEU A 137 -14.53 28.12 -17.87
N GLY A 138 -14.44 27.44 -16.72
CA GLY A 138 -13.20 26.90 -16.17
C GLY A 138 -12.47 27.83 -15.20
N ASP A 139 -13.02 28.99 -14.83
CA ASP A 139 -12.40 29.86 -13.83
C ASP A 139 -12.43 29.21 -12.44
N VAL A 140 -11.28 29.08 -11.78
CA VAL A 140 -11.17 28.43 -10.46
C VAL A 140 -10.66 29.43 -9.41
N PRO A 141 -11.32 29.57 -8.25
CA PRO A 141 -10.76 30.31 -7.13
C PRO A 141 -9.47 29.67 -6.64
N ALA A 142 -8.45 30.47 -6.31
CA ALA A 142 -7.15 29.96 -5.86
C ALA A 142 -7.27 28.91 -4.75
N TRP A 143 -8.15 29.14 -3.77
CA TRP A 143 -8.33 28.23 -2.64
C TRP A 143 -8.93 26.87 -3.01
N VAL A 144 -9.56 26.71 -4.17
CA VAL A 144 -10.15 25.43 -4.60
C VAL A 144 -9.10 24.52 -5.25
N SER A 145 -8.15 25.11 -5.98
CA SER A 145 -7.08 24.38 -6.65
C SER A 145 -6.09 23.78 -5.65
N GLY A 146 -5.98 22.45 -5.60
CA GLY A 146 -5.13 21.72 -4.67
C GLY A 146 -5.69 21.66 -3.24
N ALA A 147 -6.98 21.97 -3.05
CA ALA A 147 -7.61 21.92 -1.74
C ALA A 147 -7.80 20.47 -1.26
N PRO A 148 -7.58 20.19 0.04
CA PRO A 148 -7.93 18.89 0.61
C PRO A 148 -9.46 18.70 0.62
N ALA A 149 -9.91 17.45 0.59
CA ALA A 149 -11.33 17.14 0.76
C ALA A 149 -11.85 17.69 2.09
N GLY A 150 -13.06 18.24 2.09
CA GLY A 150 -13.66 18.89 3.26
C GLY A 150 -13.29 20.37 3.44
N ALA A 151 -12.43 20.94 2.60
CA ALA A 151 -12.15 22.38 2.64
C ALA A 151 -13.43 23.21 2.46
N VAL A 152 -13.64 24.21 3.33
CA VAL A 152 -14.86 25.04 3.36
C VAL A 152 -14.61 26.50 2.96
N GLY A 153 -13.37 26.83 2.60
CA GLY A 153 -12.99 28.17 2.15
C GLY A 153 -11.49 28.43 2.24
N PRO A 154 -11.04 29.65 1.89
CA PRO A 154 -9.63 30.03 1.88
C PRO A 154 -8.92 29.73 3.21
N GLY A 155 -7.91 28.86 3.16
CA GLY A 155 -7.12 28.43 4.31
C GLY A 155 -7.89 27.69 5.41
N ARG A 156 -9.07 27.14 5.12
CA ARG A 156 -9.94 26.44 6.08
C ARG A 156 -10.16 24.97 5.68
N PRO A 157 -9.31 24.03 6.15
CA PRO A 157 -9.33 22.63 5.70
C PRO A 157 -10.57 21.81 6.10
N GLY A 158 -11.46 22.34 6.94
CA GLY A 158 -12.58 21.58 7.51
C GLY A 158 -12.13 20.71 8.70
N ASN A 159 -13.02 20.49 9.67
CA ASN A 159 -12.75 19.71 10.89
C ASN A 159 -13.56 18.40 10.96
N ASP A 160 -14.19 18.00 9.85
CA ASP A 160 -15.04 16.83 9.83
C ASP A 160 -14.20 15.55 9.82
N ALA A 161 -14.51 14.62 10.72
CA ALA A 161 -13.86 13.31 10.78
C ALA A 161 -14.06 12.49 9.50
N ALA A 162 -15.16 12.75 8.78
CA ALA A 162 -15.47 12.17 7.48
C ALA A 162 -15.59 13.31 6.44
N PRO A 163 -14.48 13.73 5.82
CA PRO A 163 -14.48 14.87 4.92
C PRO A 163 -15.34 14.58 3.69
N ARG A 164 -16.02 15.62 3.22
CA ARG A 164 -16.90 15.54 2.05
C ARG A 164 -16.26 16.22 0.85
N ARG A 165 -16.46 15.65 -0.33
CA ARG A 165 -16.08 16.27 -1.60
C ARG A 165 -17.15 15.98 -2.64
N ARG A 166 -17.48 16.99 -3.43
CA ARG A 166 -18.35 16.82 -4.59
C ARG A 166 -17.52 16.31 -5.76
N GLU A 167 -17.95 15.22 -6.36
CA GLU A 167 -17.21 14.54 -7.44
C GLU A 167 -18.13 14.26 -8.63
N LEU A 168 -17.53 14.30 -9.83
CA LEU A 168 -18.13 13.86 -11.07
C LEU A 168 -17.53 12.51 -11.45
N LEU A 169 -18.38 11.51 -11.67
CA LEU A 169 -18.03 10.17 -12.13
C LEU A 169 -18.56 9.96 -13.54
N VAL A 170 -17.74 9.38 -14.41
CA VAL A 170 -18.14 8.99 -15.77
C VAL A 170 -18.28 7.47 -15.82
N PRO A 171 -19.52 6.95 -15.85
CA PRO A 171 -19.76 5.53 -16.01
C PRO A 171 -19.67 5.11 -17.50
N ASP A 172 -18.96 4.03 -17.79
CA ASP A 172 -19.08 3.29 -19.05
C ASP A 172 -20.23 2.29 -18.94
N LEU A 173 -21.36 2.65 -19.58
CA LEU A 173 -22.59 1.85 -19.60
C LEU A 173 -22.55 0.71 -20.62
N HIS A 174 -21.47 0.61 -21.41
CA HIS A 174 -21.28 -0.40 -22.44
C HIS A 174 -20.21 -1.43 -22.08
N ALA A 175 -19.56 -1.28 -20.92
CA ALA A 175 -18.49 -2.18 -20.46
C ALA A 175 -18.90 -3.66 -20.39
N PHE A 176 -20.19 -3.95 -20.18
CA PHE A 176 -20.74 -5.32 -20.05
C PHE A 176 -21.43 -5.84 -21.32
N GLY A 177 -21.15 -5.21 -22.46
CA GLY A 177 -21.64 -5.65 -23.75
C GLY A 177 -23.09 -5.25 -24.05
N PRO A 178 -23.59 -5.59 -25.25
CA PRO A 178 -24.89 -5.14 -25.74
C PRO A 178 -26.07 -5.74 -24.99
N ALA A 179 -25.92 -6.94 -24.39
CA ALA A 179 -26.99 -7.62 -23.67
C ALA A 179 -27.43 -6.88 -22.39
N LEU A 180 -26.50 -6.17 -21.75
CA LEU A 180 -26.72 -5.42 -20.51
C LEU A 180 -26.75 -3.90 -20.74
N SER A 181 -26.43 -3.46 -21.96
CA SER A 181 -26.49 -2.05 -22.35
C SER A 181 -27.94 -1.56 -22.48
N LEU A 182 -28.20 -0.34 -22.02
CA LEU A 182 -29.48 0.32 -22.25
C LEU A 182 -29.65 0.70 -23.73
N SER A 183 -30.90 0.61 -24.22
CA SER A 183 -31.23 1.20 -25.52
C SER A 183 -31.05 2.72 -25.51
N PRO A 184 -30.75 3.35 -26.66
CA PRO A 184 -30.61 4.81 -26.74
C PRO A 184 -31.82 5.58 -26.18
N ALA A 185 -33.04 5.04 -26.35
CA ALA A 185 -34.26 5.63 -25.82
C ALA A 185 -34.37 5.50 -24.28
N GLN A 186 -33.91 4.39 -23.69
CA GLN A 186 -33.83 4.26 -22.22
C GLN A 186 -32.81 5.24 -21.65
N LEU A 187 -31.61 5.31 -22.23
CA LEU A 187 -30.56 6.23 -21.78
C LEU A 187 -31.00 7.69 -21.90
N HIS A 188 -31.63 8.07 -23.02
CA HIS A 188 -32.16 9.42 -23.20
C HIS A 188 -33.18 9.77 -22.11
N ARG A 189 -34.11 8.86 -21.79
CA ARG A 189 -35.09 9.08 -20.70
C ARG A 189 -34.44 9.27 -19.34
N LEU A 190 -33.37 8.53 -19.03
CA LEU A 190 -32.62 8.69 -17.78
C LEU A 190 -31.95 10.07 -17.70
N ARG A 191 -31.29 10.50 -18.78
CA ARG A 191 -30.67 11.84 -18.90
C ARG A 191 -31.69 12.97 -18.76
N THR A 192 -32.88 12.84 -19.35
CA THR A 192 -33.94 13.85 -19.21
C THR A 192 -34.46 13.96 -17.78
N ARG A 193 -34.53 12.84 -17.04
CA ARG A 193 -35.02 12.83 -15.66
C ARG A 193 -34.03 13.42 -14.66
N ARG A 194 -32.73 13.44 -14.97
CA ARG A 194 -31.63 13.98 -14.13
C ARG A 194 -31.62 13.48 -12.68
N ARG A 195 -32.17 12.28 -12.45
CA ARG A 195 -32.30 11.70 -11.09
C ARG A 195 -31.06 10.90 -10.67
N TRP A 196 -30.45 10.19 -11.61
CA TRP A 196 -29.35 9.26 -11.35
C TRP A 196 -28.08 9.66 -12.10
N ILE A 197 -28.26 10.12 -13.34
CA ILE A 197 -27.22 10.68 -14.19
C ILE A 197 -27.67 12.07 -14.65
N ASN A 198 -26.73 12.98 -14.87
CA ASN A 198 -26.98 14.30 -15.43
C ASN A 198 -27.32 14.23 -16.93
N GLU A 199 -27.44 15.39 -17.58
CA GLU A 199 -27.78 15.46 -19.01
C GLU A 199 -26.69 14.87 -19.93
N ASP A 200 -25.44 14.93 -19.50
CA ASP A 200 -24.29 14.36 -20.21
C ASP A 200 -24.21 12.83 -20.01
N GLY A 201 -24.90 12.29 -19.00
CA GLY A 201 -24.84 10.89 -18.61
C GLY A 201 -23.78 10.57 -17.55
N HIS A 202 -23.29 11.59 -16.84
CA HIS A 202 -22.37 11.47 -15.72
C HIS A 202 -23.12 11.46 -14.39
N VAL A 203 -22.45 11.00 -13.35
CA VAL A 203 -22.98 11.01 -11.99
C VAL A 203 -22.27 12.12 -11.23
N VAL A 204 -23.02 13.02 -10.59
CA VAL A 204 -22.45 14.02 -9.67
C VAL A 204 -22.94 13.70 -8.26
N VAL A 205 -22.01 13.44 -7.35
CA VAL A 205 -22.33 13.00 -5.97
C VAL A 205 -21.50 13.75 -4.95
N ASP A 206 -22.06 13.93 -3.76
CA ASP A 206 -21.28 14.30 -2.58
C ASP A 206 -20.73 13.02 -1.94
N VAL A 207 -19.42 12.83 -2.05
CA VAL A 207 -18.70 11.67 -1.53
C VAL A 207 -18.30 11.92 -0.09
N CYS A 208 -18.54 10.94 0.79
CA CYS A 208 -18.04 10.93 2.16
C CYS A 208 -16.83 10.01 2.26
N TYR A 209 -15.67 10.59 2.56
CA TYR A 209 -14.47 9.83 2.84
C TYR A 209 -14.46 9.35 4.30
N PRO A 210 -13.95 8.15 4.58
CA PRO A 210 -13.93 7.63 5.95
C PRO A 210 -12.93 8.36 6.86
N SER A 211 -11.93 9.03 6.29
CA SER A 211 -10.95 9.87 6.98
C SER A 211 -10.28 10.85 6.01
N LEU A 212 -9.56 11.85 6.54
CA LEU A 212 -8.71 12.74 5.74
C LEU A 212 -7.59 11.98 5.01
N GLU A 213 -7.00 10.98 5.66
CA GLU A 213 -5.99 10.12 5.04
C GLU A 213 -6.56 9.37 3.84
N ALA A 214 -7.77 8.80 3.96
CA ALA A 214 -8.43 8.11 2.87
C ALA A 214 -8.77 9.05 1.70
N ALA A 215 -9.01 10.33 1.98
CA ALA A 215 -9.25 11.34 0.96
C ALA A 215 -7.98 11.79 0.22
N GLY A 216 -6.81 11.62 0.85
CA GLY A 216 -5.50 11.92 0.24
C GLY A 216 -4.81 10.74 -0.44
N ARG A 217 -5.43 9.54 -0.45
CA ARG A 217 -4.86 8.36 -1.13
C ARG A 217 -4.88 8.53 -2.65
N ASP A 218 -3.86 7.99 -3.30
CA ASP A 218 -3.83 7.88 -4.75
C ASP A 218 -4.91 6.91 -5.27
N ASP A 219 -5.25 7.05 -6.55
CA ASP A 219 -6.33 6.29 -7.19
C ASP A 219 -6.10 4.76 -7.15
N LEU A 220 -4.85 4.29 -7.23
CA LEU A 220 -4.55 2.86 -7.21
C LEU A 220 -4.72 2.27 -5.82
N THR A 221 -4.25 2.97 -4.78
CA THR A 221 -4.45 2.56 -3.39
C THR A 221 -5.94 2.59 -3.03
N ALA A 222 -6.67 3.64 -3.42
CA ALA A 222 -8.11 3.74 -3.20
C ALA A 222 -8.87 2.59 -3.90
N TYR A 223 -8.45 2.21 -5.11
CA TYR A 223 -9.02 1.09 -5.83
C TYR A 223 -8.72 -0.27 -5.17
N ALA A 224 -7.49 -0.49 -4.73
CA ALA A 224 -7.11 -1.71 -4.01
C ALA A 224 -7.92 -1.87 -2.71
N ASP A 225 -8.05 -0.80 -1.93
CA ASP A 225 -8.86 -0.79 -0.71
C ASP A 225 -10.34 -1.06 -1.03
N HIS A 226 -10.88 -0.50 -2.12
CA HIS A 226 -12.26 -0.78 -2.57
C HIS A 226 -12.47 -2.26 -2.92
N LEU A 227 -11.56 -2.87 -3.69
CA LEU A 227 -11.63 -4.29 -4.03
C LEU A 227 -11.48 -5.21 -2.81
N LEU A 228 -10.65 -4.85 -1.83
CA LEU A 228 -10.45 -5.68 -0.64
C LEU A 228 -11.57 -5.56 0.40
N THR A 229 -12.39 -4.51 0.31
CA THR A 229 -13.47 -4.21 1.26
C THR A 229 -14.86 -4.33 0.63
N THR A 230 -15.18 -3.43 -0.29
CA THR A 230 -16.53 -3.24 -0.84
C THR A 230 -16.83 -4.26 -1.95
N ALA A 231 -15.87 -4.49 -2.83
CA ALA A 231 -15.98 -5.43 -3.95
C ALA A 231 -15.20 -6.74 -3.71
N ARG A 232 -15.09 -7.16 -2.45
CA ARG A 232 -14.29 -8.33 -2.06
C ARG A 232 -14.77 -9.64 -2.68
N GLU A 233 -16.07 -9.83 -2.79
CA GLU A 233 -16.62 -11.04 -3.42
C GLU A 233 -16.29 -11.09 -4.92
N GLN A 234 -16.33 -9.93 -5.59
CA GLN A 234 -15.88 -9.82 -6.98
C GLN A 234 -14.39 -10.17 -7.12
N LEU A 235 -13.54 -9.60 -6.27
CA LEU A 235 -12.09 -9.85 -6.28
C LEU A 235 -11.77 -11.34 -6.06
N LEU A 236 -12.44 -11.98 -5.11
CA LEU A 236 -12.19 -13.37 -4.72
C LEU A 236 -13.07 -14.39 -5.46
N SER A 237 -13.75 -13.97 -6.52
CA SER A 237 -14.56 -14.87 -7.34
C SER A 237 -13.68 -15.95 -7.98
N PRO A 238 -14.06 -17.24 -7.92
CA PRO A 238 -13.33 -18.30 -8.61
C PRO A 238 -13.54 -18.28 -10.14
N PHE A 239 -14.38 -17.37 -10.65
CA PHE A 239 -14.70 -17.23 -12.07
C PHE A 239 -13.77 -16.30 -12.84
N VAL A 240 -12.78 -15.69 -12.16
CA VAL A 240 -11.72 -14.91 -12.83
C VAL A 240 -10.73 -15.83 -13.56
N PRO A 241 -9.96 -15.33 -14.56
CA PRO A 241 -8.99 -16.15 -15.27
C PRO A 241 -7.97 -16.83 -14.34
N VAL A 242 -7.41 -16.06 -13.39
CA VAL A 242 -6.53 -16.58 -12.32
C VAL A 242 -6.84 -15.87 -11.02
N SER A 243 -7.14 -16.63 -9.97
CA SER A 243 -7.44 -16.07 -8.64
C SER A 243 -6.24 -15.33 -8.04
N LEU A 244 -6.47 -14.15 -7.46
CA LEU A 244 -5.44 -13.41 -6.73
C LEU A 244 -4.80 -14.27 -5.64
N ALA A 245 -5.58 -15.05 -4.89
CA ALA A 245 -5.07 -15.94 -3.85
C ALA A 245 -4.12 -17.01 -4.40
N ALA A 246 -4.37 -17.49 -5.63
CA ALA A 246 -3.48 -18.42 -6.32
C ALA A 246 -2.21 -17.74 -6.88
N LEU A 247 -2.29 -16.47 -7.24
CA LEU A 247 -1.13 -15.69 -7.69
C LEU A 247 -0.18 -15.36 -6.52
N VAL A 248 -0.71 -15.02 -5.35
CA VAL A 248 0.09 -14.70 -4.16
C VAL A 248 0.49 -15.95 -3.35
N GLY A 249 -0.24 -17.06 -3.52
CA GLY A 249 0.02 -18.31 -2.80
C GLY A 249 -0.60 -18.37 -1.39
N GLY A 250 -1.64 -17.57 -1.13
CA GLY A 250 -2.25 -17.46 0.19
C GLY A 250 -3.55 -16.64 0.20
N THR A 251 -4.25 -16.66 1.33
CA THR A 251 -5.53 -15.95 1.51
C THR A 251 -5.48 -14.89 2.62
N HIS A 252 -4.29 -14.60 3.17
CA HIS A 252 -4.15 -13.55 4.18
C HIS A 252 -4.33 -12.17 3.54
N ASP A 253 -5.00 -11.27 4.24
CA ASP A 253 -5.33 -9.94 3.69
C ASP A 253 -4.10 -9.11 3.33
N ASP A 254 -3.00 -9.27 4.08
CA ASP A 254 -1.74 -8.57 3.80
C ASP A 254 -1.08 -9.06 2.51
N ASP A 255 -1.07 -10.38 2.28
CA ASP A 255 -0.55 -10.99 1.06
C ASP A 255 -1.40 -10.58 -0.15
N LEU A 256 -2.73 -10.60 -0.01
CA LEU A 256 -3.66 -10.18 -1.06
C LEU A 256 -3.48 -8.70 -1.39
N ARG A 257 -3.32 -7.83 -0.37
CA ARG A 257 -3.11 -6.40 -0.57
C ARG A 257 -1.79 -6.11 -1.26
N ALA A 258 -0.70 -6.69 -0.79
CA ALA A 258 0.62 -6.53 -1.39
C ALA A 258 0.63 -7.02 -2.84
N GLY A 259 0.06 -8.21 -3.09
CA GLY A 259 -0.01 -8.78 -4.43
C GLY A 259 -0.89 -7.98 -5.40
N LEU A 260 -2.03 -7.45 -4.94
CA LEU A 260 -2.89 -6.60 -5.75
C LEU A 260 -2.20 -5.29 -6.13
N LEU A 261 -1.51 -4.64 -5.19
CA LEU A 261 -0.73 -3.43 -5.47
C LEU A 261 0.43 -3.72 -6.44
N GLY A 262 1.10 -4.87 -6.32
CA GLY A 262 2.14 -5.26 -7.28
C GLY A 262 1.59 -5.55 -8.68
N LEU A 263 0.38 -6.10 -8.80
CA LEU A 263 -0.29 -6.28 -10.09
C LEU A 263 -0.67 -4.93 -10.72
N LEU A 264 -1.21 -4.00 -9.92
CA LEU A 264 -1.53 -2.64 -10.38
C LEU A 264 -0.27 -1.89 -10.84
N ASP A 265 0.82 -2.02 -10.09
CA ASP A 265 2.12 -1.45 -10.47
C ASP A 265 2.66 -2.06 -11.77
N THR A 266 2.54 -3.38 -11.95
CA THR A 266 2.91 -4.06 -13.20
C THR A 266 2.11 -3.53 -14.39
N VAL A 267 0.79 -3.41 -14.25
CA VAL A 267 -0.09 -2.88 -15.31
C VAL A 267 0.29 -1.43 -15.65
N ARG A 268 0.47 -0.58 -14.63
CA ARG A 268 0.91 0.81 -14.79
C ARG A 268 2.24 0.90 -15.53
N GLY A 269 3.23 0.11 -15.11
CA GLY A 269 4.56 0.08 -15.73
C GLY A 269 4.51 -0.33 -17.20
N ILE A 270 3.64 -1.29 -17.56
CA ILE A 270 3.46 -1.71 -18.95
C ILE A 270 2.79 -0.61 -19.78
N LEU A 271 1.75 0.03 -19.26
CA LEU A 271 1.09 1.14 -19.97
C LEU A 271 2.05 2.31 -20.20
N ASN A 272 2.85 2.67 -19.19
CA ASN A 272 3.81 3.77 -19.26
C ASN A 272 5.03 3.47 -20.15
N SER A 273 5.44 2.21 -20.28
CA SER A 273 6.59 1.80 -21.10
C SER A 273 6.23 1.47 -22.55
N SER A 274 4.94 1.37 -22.90
CA SER A 274 4.52 1.10 -24.28
C SER A 274 4.82 2.27 -25.21
N ALA A 275 5.51 1.96 -26.32
CA ALA A 275 5.77 2.92 -27.39
C ALA A 275 4.50 3.32 -28.17
N GLY A 276 3.46 2.47 -28.18
CA GLY A 276 2.20 2.73 -28.89
C GLY A 276 1.21 3.58 -28.09
N LEU A 277 1.44 3.71 -26.79
CA LEU A 277 0.56 4.41 -25.86
C LEU A 277 1.18 5.72 -25.39
N ARG A 278 0.31 6.56 -24.83
CA ARG A 278 0.67 7.76 -24.10
C ARG A 278 -0.29 7.92 -22.92
N THR A 279 0.24 8.38 -21.79
CA THR A 279 -0.54 8.53 -20.56
C THR A 279 -0.70 9.99 -20.14
N TRP A 280 -1.83 10.29 -19.51
CA TRP A 280 -2.07 11.47 -18.68
C TRP A 280 -2.42 11.00 -17.28
N GLY A 281 -1.51 11.19 -16.32
CA GLY A 281 -1.59 10.46 -15.04
C GLY A 281 -1.65 8.95 -15.31
N ASP A 282 -2.67 8.30 -14.76
CA ASP A 282 -2.91 6.86 -14.94
C ASP A 282 -3.79 6.52 -16.16
N TYR A 283 -4.19 7.51 -16.98
CA TYR A 283 -5.06 7.30 -18.15
C TYR A 283 -4.26 7.10 -19.42
N ALA A 284 -4.33 5.91 -20.01
CA ALA A 284 -3.67 5.56 -21.27
C ALA A 284 -4.58 5.79 -22.49
N MET A 285 -3.99 6.33 -23.55
CA MET A 285 -4.59 6.51 -24.87
C MET A 285 -3.61 6.05 -25.96
N THR A 286 -4.12 5.66 -27.12
CA THR A 286 -3.24 5.34 -28.25
C THR A 286 -2.65 6.61 -28.83
N ARG A 287 -1.38 6.55 -29.26
CA ARG A 287 -0.75 7.69 -29.96
C ARG A 287 -1.44 7.99 -31.29
N THR A 288 -1.99 6.97 -31.96
CA THR A 288 -2.77 7.13 -33.19
C THR A 288 -4.01 7.99 -32.93
N PHE A 289 -4.79 7.67 -31.88
CA PHE A 289 -5.96 8.46 -31.50
C PHE A 289 -5.60 9.93 -31.26
N LEU A 290 -4.57 10.19 -30.43
CA LEU A 290 -4.13 11.55 -30.15
C LEU A 290 -3.68 12.30 -31.42
N ALA A 291 -2.96 11.64 -32.31
CA ALA A 291 -2.50 12.22 -33.56
C ALA A 291 -3.65 12.51 -34.55
N ASP A 292 -4.67 11.64 -34.58
CA ASP A 292 -5.87 11.84 -35.39
C ASP A 292 -6.72 13.00 -34.86
N CYS A 293 -6.93 13.07 -33.54
CA CYS A 293 -7.59 14.19 -32.89
C CYS A 293 -6.86 15.52 -33.11
N TRP A 294 -5.53 15.53 -33.09
CA TRP A 294 -4.74 16.74 -33.35
C TRP A 294 -4.87 17.24 -34.81
N ARG A 295 -5.17 16.33 -35.74
CA ARG A 295 -5.42 16.65 -37.16
C ARG A 295 -6.88 16.98 -37.46
N ASP A 296 -7.79 16.68 -36.53
CA ASP A 296 -9.21 17.00 -36.68
C ASP A 296 -9.44 18.51 -36.62
N THR A 297 -10.28 19.01 -37.52
CA THR A 297 -10.72 20.41 -37.59
C THR A 297 -12.14 20.62 -37.07
N GLY A 298 -12.80 19.54 -36.62
CA GLY A 298 -14.08 19.58 -35.94
C GLY A 298 -13.99 20.07 -34.49
N PRO A 299 -15.13 20.11 -33.77
CA PRO A 299 -15.18 20.50 -32.37
C PRO A 299 -14.22 19.67 -31.50
N LEU A 300 -13.49 20.30 -30.60
CA LEU A 300 -12.45 19.71 -29.75
C LEU A 300 -11.29 19.06 -30.53
N GLY A 301 -11.16 19.38 -31.82
CA GLY A 301 -10.01 19.02 -32.65
C GLY A 301 -8.78 19.89 -32.36
N GLY A 302 -7.75 19.77 -33.20
CA GLY A 302 -6.46 20.42 -32.98
C GLY A 302 -6.52 21.95 -32.88
N ASP A 303 -7.41 22.62 -33.62
CA ASP A 303 -7.55 24.07 -33.58
C ASP A 303 -8.13 24.56 -32.24
N ASP A 304 -9.12 23.85 -31.71
CA ASP A 304 -9.72 24.15 -30.40
C ASP A 304 -8.71 23.90 -29.28
N LEU A 305 -7.93 22.81 -29.37
CA LEU A 305 -6.89 22.52 -28.39
C LEU A 305 -5.71 23.51 -28.40
N ARG A 306 -5.29 23.96 -29.59
CA ARG A 306 -4.33 25.07 -29.70
C ARG A 306 -4.89 26.36 -29.12
N SER A 307 -6.18 26.64 -29.37
CA SER A 307 -6.87 27.79 -28.81
C SER A 307 -7.00 27.72 -27.29
N LEU A 308 -7.19 26.52 -26.73
CA LEU A 308 -7.16 26.27 -25.28
C LEU A 308 -5.78 26.60 -24.72
N ALA A 309 -4.71 26.09 -25.32
CA ALA A 309 -3.34 26.36 -24.87
C ALA A 309 -2.99 27.85 -24.91
N ALA A 310 -3.30 28.53 -26.01
CA ALA A 310 -3.12 29.98 -26.13
C ALA A 310 -3.96 30.77 -25.10
N ALA A 311 -5.17 30.30 -24.79
CA ALA A 311 -6.01 30.92 -23.77
C ALA A 311 -5.41 30.77 -22.36
N VAL A 312 -4.86 29.60 -22.02
CA VAL A 312 -4.16 29.37 -20.75
C VAL A 312 -2.87 30.19 -20.69
N GLU A 313 -2.08 30.21 -21.76
CA GLU A 313 -0.84 31.00 -21.85
C GLU A 313 -1.10 32.50 -21.63
N HIS A 314 -2.12 33.04 -22.28
CA HIS A 314 -2.41 34.46 -22.18
C HIS A 314 -3.32 34.84 -21.01
N ALA A 315 -3.78 33.88 -20.19
CA ALA A 315 -4.70 34.13 -19.08
C ALA A 315 -4.14 35.15 -18.06
N ALA A 316 -2.83 35.10 -17.80
CA ALA A 316 -2.16 36.01 -16.87
C ALA A 316 -1.78 37.37 -17.50
N THR A 317 -2.07 37.60 -18.79
CA THR A 317 -1.66 38.82 -19.50
C THR A 317 -2.39 40.03 -18.93
N PRO A 318 -1.68 41.06 -18.44
CA PRO A 318 -2.32 42.23 -17.86
C PRO A 318 -3.13 43.02 -18.91
N GLY A 319 -4.39 43.34 -18.62
CA GLY A 319 -5.19 44.23 -19.47
C GLY A 319 -4.61 45.65 -19.51
N ARG A 320 -4.38 46.22 -20.71
CA ARG A 320 -3.89 47.61 -20.84
C ARG A 320 -4.93 48.63 -20.35
N ARG A 321 -4.64 49.31 -19.23
CA ARG A 321 -5.31 50.59 -18.87
C ARG A 321 -4.50 51.78 -19.39
N ARG A 322 -5.20 52.88 -19.69
CA ARG A 322 -4.60 54.16 -20.17
C ARG A 322 -3.70 54.85 -19.13
N TYR A 323 -3.76 54.47 -17.85
CA TYR A 323 -2.90 55.01 -16.77
C TYR A 323 -2.66 53.93 -15.70
N GLY A 324 -1.41 53.49 -15.52
CA GLY A 324 -0.96 52.60 -14.45
C GLY A 324 -0.67 51.15 -14.86
N LEU A 325 0.34 50.53 -14.23
CA LEU A 325 0.64 49.09 -14.32
C LEU A 325 -0.41 48.32 -13.51
N THR A 326 -1.08 47.36 -14.13
CA THR A 326 -1.89 46.35 -13.44
C THR A 326 -0.98 45.44 -12.63
N ALA A 327 -1.38 45.12 -11.40
CA ALA A 327 -0.72 44.09 -10.61
C ALA A 327 -0.72 42.74 -11.38
N PRO A 328 0.35 41.93 -11.28
CA PRO A 328 0.37 40.59 -11.87
C PRO A 328 -0.82 39.77 -11.34
N VAL A 329 -1.57 39.17 -12.26
CA VAL A 329 -2.74 38.34 -11.94
C VAL A 329 -2.33 36.88 -12.08
N THR A 330 -2.59 36.07 -11.06
CA THR A 330 -2.52 34.61 -11.15
C THR A 330 -3.90 34.10 -11.52
N VAL A 331 -4.00 33.26 -12.55
CA VAL A 331 -5.24 32.67 -13.03
C VAL A 331 -5.16 31.15 -12.94
N PHE A 332 -6.25 30.52 -12.50
CA PHE A 332 -6.40 29.08 -12.42
C PHE A 332 -7.52 28.65 -13.36
N THR A 333 -7.22 27.75 -14.28
CA THR A 333 -8.14 27.31 -15.34
C THR A 333 -8.36 25.80 -15.27
N ALA A 334 -9.58 25.37 -14.95
CA ALA A 334 -10.02 23.97 -15.00
C ALA A 334 -10.36 23.56 -16.44
N VAL A 335 -9.78 22.44 -16.90
CA VAL A 335 -9.92 21.96 -18.28
C VAL A 335 -11.34 21.49 -18.58
N GLY A 336 -11.94 20.66 -17.73
CA GLY A 336 -13.25 20.02 -17.98
C GLY A 336 -14.38 21.01 -18.29
N PRO A 337 -14.67 21.99 -17.41
CA PRO A 337 -15.64 23.04 -17.69
C PRO A 337 -15.26 23.89 -18.90
N ARG A 338 -13.98 24.22 -19.06
CA ARG A 338 -13.50 25.04 -20.19
C ARG A 338 -13.83 24.42 -21.56
N LEU A 339 -13.81 23.09 -21.67
CA LEU A 339 -14.14 22.39 -22.92
C LEU A 339 -15.59 22.65 -23.39
N ARG A 340 -16.51 22.96 -22.47
CA ARG A 340 -17.91 23.30 -22.81
C ARG A 340 -18.02 24.64 -23.55
N GLY A 341 -17.00 25.49 -23.46
CA GLY A 341 -16.95 26.77 -24.15
C GLY A 341 -16.70 26.66 -25.66
N PHE A 342 -16.28 25.50 -26.17
CA PHE A 342 -16.03 25.32 -27.59
C PHE A 342 -17.32 25.05 -28.39
N PRO A 343 -17.53 25.74 -29.52
CA PRO A 343 -18.72 25.53 -30.35
C PRO A 343 -18.85 24.07 -30.81
N GLY A 344 -20.00 23.44 -30.51
CA GLY A 344 -20.28 22.06 -30.93
C GLY A 344 -19.73 20.97 -30.01
N ALA A 345 -19.04 21.32 -28.92
CA ALA A 345 -18.46 20.35 -27.98
C ALA A 345 -19.50 19.53 -27.20
N THR A 346 -20.71 20.05 -27.00
CA THR A 346 -21.74 19.45 -26.12
C THR A 346 -22.04 17.98 -26.41
N GLU A 347 -22.09 17.56 -27.67
CA GLU A 347 -22.37 16.16 -28.01
C GLU A 347 -21.17 15.23 -27.75
N LEU A 348 -19.94 15.74 -27.94
CA LEU A 348 -18.70 14.99 -27.70
C LEU A 348 -18.42 14.80 -26.21
N LEU A 349 -18.90 15.73 -25.38
CA LEU A 349 -18.74 15.67 -23.92
C LEU A 349 -19.78 14.76 -23.22
N ARG A 350 -20.58 13.99 -23.98
CA ARG A 350 -21.54 13.04 -23.40
C ARG A 350 -20.88 11.70 -23.06
N GLY A 351 -21.29 11.14 -21.92
CA GLY A 351 -20.84 9.84 -21.44
C GLY A 351 -19.32 9.78 -21.37
N VAL A 352 -18.74 8.67 -21.84
CA VAL A 352 -17.29 8.44 -21.83
C VAL A 352 -16.49 9.39 -22.72
N GLY A 353 -17.12 10.07 -23.68
CA GLY A 353 -16.46 11.08 -24.52
C GLY A 353 -15.92 12.27 -23.73
N TYR A 354 -16.52 12.58 -22.58
CA TYR A 354 -16.00 13.59 -21.64
C TYR A 354 -14.59 13.24 -21.16
N ALA A 355 -14.38 12.02 -20.69
CA ALA A 355 -13.09 11.55 -20.20
C ALA A 355 -12.03 11.62 -21.31
N ALA A 356 -12.38 11.19 -22.53
CA ALA A 356 -11.52 11.29 -23.70
C ALA A 356 -11.09 12.74 -23.96
N ALA A 357 -12.05 13.66 -24.01
CA ALA A 357 -11.79 15.07 -24.27
C ALA A 357 -10.92 15.72 -23.20
N VAL A 358 -11.16 15.44 -21.91
CA VAL A 358 -10.38 16.00 -20.81
C VAL A 358 -8.94 15.47 -20.81
N CYS A 359 -8.75 14.16 -20.94
CA CYS A 359 -7.40 13.58 -21.02
C CYS A 359 -6.65 14.08 -22.26
N GLN A 360 -7.31 14.14 -23.42
CA GLN A 360 -6.72 14.66 -24.66
C GLN A 360 -6.31 16.13 -24.51
N ALA A 361 -7.17 16.96 -23.93
CA ALA A 361 -6.89 18.39 -23.73
C ALA A 361 -5.70 18.62 -22.80
N ASN A 362 -5.61 17.87 -21.70
CA ASN A 362 -4.45 17.96 -20.81
C ASN A 362 -3.15 17.47 -21.47
N VAL A 363 -3.19 16.38 -22.27
CA VAL A 363 -2.02 15.93 -23.05
C VAL A 363 -1.57 17.01 -24.03
N ALA A 364 -2.52 17.66 -24.73
CA ALA A 364 -2.22 18.76 -25.63
C ALA A 364 -1.61 19.97 -24.93
N LEU A 365 -2.14 20.35 -23.76
CA LEU A 365 -1.55 21.41 -22.94
C LEU A 365 -0.14 21.05 -22.49
N ALA A 366 0.07 19.81 -22.03
CA ALA A 366 1.38 19.33 -21.64
C ALA A 366 2.37 19.34 -22.82
N ASP A 367 1.93 18.99 -24.03
CA ASP A 367 2.76 19.07 -25.24
C ASP A 367 3.18 20.50 -25.58
N VAL A 368 2.24 21.44 -25.53
CA VAL A 368 2.54 22.86 -25.80
C VAL A 368 3.48 23.42 -24.74
N VAL A 369 3.20 23.15 -23.46
CA VAL A 369 4.05 23.57 -22.34
C VAL A 369 5.46 22.98 -22.49
N HIS A 370 5.59 21.70 -22.83
CA HIS A 370 6.91 21.08 -22.99
C HIS A 370 7.65 21.53 -24.26
N GLY A 371 6.92 21.78 -25.35
CA GLY A 371 7.50 22.09 -26.66
C GLY A 371 7.80 23.57 -26.91
N GLU A 372 7.03 24.47 -26.31
CA GLU A 372 7.06 25.92 -26.59
C GLU A 372 7.56 26.77 -25.41
N SER A 373 7.97 26.14 -24.30
CA SER A 373 8.42 26.85 -23.10
C SER A 373 9.67 26.21 -22.48
N ASP A 374 10.41 26.99 -21.69
CA ASP A 374 11.50 26.46 -20.85
C ASP A 374 10.98 26.21 -19.42
N GLN A 375 10.73 24.95 -19.08
CA GLN A 375 10.16 24.54 -17.78
C GLN A 375 8.87 25.31 -17.42
N GLY A 376 7.98 25.47 -18.39
CA GLY A 376 6.71 26.19 -18.24
C GLY A 376 6.78 27.70 -18.46
N LEU A 377 7.97 28.29 -18.65
CA LEU A 377 8.14 29.73 -18.89
C LEU A 377 8.10 30.06 -20.39
N PHE A 378 7.09 30.81 -20.81
CA PHE A 378 6.89 31.24 -22.20
C PHE A 378 7.58 32.56 -22.51
N GLU A 379 7.80 32.86 -23.79
CA GLU A 379 8.44 34.10 -24.26
C GLU A 379 7.70 35.37 -23.82
N ASN A 380 6.38 35.26 -23.62
CA ASN A 380 5.54 36.36 -23.13
C ASN A 380 5.77 36.69 -21.63
N GLY A 381 6.65 35.94 -20.95
CA GLY A 381 7.01 36.08 -19.54
C GLY A 381 6.03 35.46 -18.55
N SER A 382 5.00 34.76 -19.03
CA SER A 382 4.10 33.96 -18.20
C SER A 382 4.67 32.56 -17.97
N ARG A 383 4.43 32.03 -16.77
CA ARG A 383 4.71 30.66 -16.40
C ARG A 383 3.40 29.90 -16.29
N ILE A 384 3.34 28.75 -16.96
CA ILE A 384 2.21 27.82 -16.92
C ILE A 384 2.67 26.54 -16.21
N THR A 385 1.93 26.14 -15.18
CA THR A 385 2.18 24.92 -14.42
C THR A 385 0.87 24.23 -14.06
N LEU A 386 0.86 22.90 -13.99
CA LEU A 386 -0.26 22.14 -13.42
C LEU A 386 -0.31 22.38 -11.90
N ASP A 387 -1.47 22.78 -11.40
CA ASP A 387 -1.66 23.07 -9.96
C ASP A 387 -2.43 21.96 -9.25
N ASP A 388 -3.45 21.40 -9.92
CA ASP A 388 -4.28 20.30 -9.44
C ASP A 388 -4.59 19.36 -10.60
N ALA A 389 -4.37 18.05 -10.45
CA ALA A 389 -4.68 17.09 -11.52
C ALA A 389 -6.13 16.57 -11.47
N PHE A 390 -6.85 16.81 -10.38
CA PHE A 390 -8.12 16.17 -10.07
C PHE A 390 -9.31 17.12 -10.17
N GLU A 391 -9.22 18.33 -9.63
CA GLU A 391 -10.35 19.27 -9.60
C GLU A 391 -10.69 19.76 -11.02
N GLY A 392 -11.97 19.71 -11.40
CA GLY A 392 -12.45 20.18 -12.71
C GLY A 392 -11.73 19.58 -13.93
N GLY A 393 -11.20 18.36 -13.77
CA GLY A 393 -10.49 17.64 -14.83
C GLY A 393 -9.04 18.08 -15.07
N GLY A 394 -8.46 18.81 -14.12
CA GLY A 394 -7.11 19.35 -14.17
C GLY A 394 -7.11 20.88 -14.22
N VAL A 395 -6.43 21.51 -13.27
CA VAL A 395 -6.33 22.96 -13.11
C VAL A 395 -4.92 23.42 -13.47
N TRP A 396 -4.84 24.27 -14.49
CA TRP A 396 -3.61 24.91 -14.92
C TRP A 396 -3.51 26.32 -14.33
N ARG A 397 -2.35 26.61 -13.76
CA ARG A 397 -2.01 27.91 -13.17
C ARG A 397 -1.15 28.69 -14.16
N SER A 398 -1.60 29.90 -14.48
CA SER A 398 -0.86 30.88 -15.29
C SER A 398 -0.54 32.11 -14.43
N HIS A 399 0.72 32.51 -14.37
CA HIS A 399 1.16 33.70 -13.63
C HIS A 399 2.45 34.28 -14.18
N HIS A 400 2.85 35.47 -13.72
CA HIS A 400 4.20 35.98 -13.94
C HIS A 400 5.09 35.61 -12.73
N PRO A 401 6.14 34.81 -12.91
CA PRO A 401 6.99 34.38 -11.80
C PRO A 401 7.81 35.54 -11.25
N GLY A 402 8.08 35.50 -9.94
CA GLY A 402 9.01 36.44 -9.28
C GLY A 402 10.45 35.93 -9.30
N ASP A 403 11.43 36.81 -9.03
CA ASP A 403 12.88 36.51 -9.06
C ASP A 403 13.32 35.34 -8.17
N ALA A 404 12.50 34.93 -7.19
CA ALA A 404 12.78 33.88 -6.22
C ALA A 404 12.10 32.53 -6.51
N GLU A 405 11.30 32.42 -7.58
CA GLU A 405 10.53 31.20 -7.88
C GLU A 405 11.38 30.16 -8.63
N ALA A 406 11.86 29.17 -7.89
CA ALA A 406 12.71 28.09 -8.41
C ALA A 406 12.02 27.32 -9.57
N PRO A 407 12.78 26.92 -10.60
CA PRO A 407 12.26 26.07 -11.67
C PRO A 407 11.96 24.66 -11.12
N GLY A 408 10.84 24.09 -11.56
CA GLY A 408 10.42 22.72 -11.28
C GLY A 408 9.67 22.15 -12.48
N ASP A 409 9.39 20.86 -12.47
CA ASP A 409 8.62 20.22 -13.54
C ASP A 409 7.21 20.84 -13.62
N PRO A 410 6.85 21.49 -14.75
CA PRO A 410 5.57 22.18 -14.89
C PRO A 410 4.37 21.22 -14.93
N LEU A 411 4.60 19.91 -15.08
CA LEU A 411 3.54 18.90 -15.15
C LEU A 411 3.27 18.22 -13.80
N THR A 412 4.08 18.49 -12.77
CA THR A 412 3.84 17.99 -11.42
C THR A 412 2.84 18.91 -10.70
N PRO A 413 1.68 18.41 -10.22
CA PRO A 413 0.69 19.21 -9.50
C PRO A 413 1.29 19.89 -8.26
N ALA A 414 1.27 21.22 -8.24
CA ALA A 414 1.98 21.99 -7.21
C ALA A 414 1.11 22.43 -6.01
N GLY A 415 -0.22 22.37 -6.11
CA GLY A 415 -1.15 22.78 -5.04
C GLY A 415 -0.93 24.20 -4.52
N ARG A 416 -0.40 25.11 -5.36
CA ARG A 416 -0.03 26.47 -4.98
C ARG A 416 -1.26 27.33 -4.75
N GLY A 417 -2.38 27.03 -5.42
CA GLY A 417 -3.67 27.67 -5.17
C GLY A 417 -4.03 27.62 -3.69
N TRP A 418 -4.26 26.42 -3.16
CA TRP A 418 -4.58 26.20 -1.76
C TRP A 418 -3.50 26.75 -0.83
N THR A 419 -2.23 26.43 -1.10
CA THR A 419 -1.09 26.85 -0.26
C THR A 419 -0.99 28.37 -0.13
N SER A 420 -1.32 29.13 -1.18
CA SER A 420 -1.31 30.60 -1.15
C SER A 420 -2.37 31.20 -0.23
N THR A 421 -3.41 30.42 0.13
CA THR A 421 -4.50 30.86 1.01
C THR A 421 -4.30 30.47 2.47
N LEU A 422 -3.31 29.61 2.74
CA LEU A 422 -2.86 29.38 4.10
C LEU A 422 -2.20 30.67 4.60
N SER A 423 -2.75 31.25 5.67
CA SER A 423 -2.09 32.37 6.33
C SER A 423 -0.69 31.94 6.73
N ALA A 424 0.33 32.76 6.42
CA ALA A 424 1.69 32.51 6.86
C ALA A 424 1.63 32.19 8.37
N PRO A 425 2.13 31.01 8.80
CA PRO A 425 2.08 30.68 10.21
C PRO A 425 2.77 31.81 10.98
N PRO A 426 2.19 32.32 12.09
CA PRO A 426 2.88 33.28 12.92
C PRO A 426 4.22 32.64 13.30
N GLN A 427 5.34 33.30 12.98
CA GLN A 427 6.65 32.84 13.42
C GLN A 427 6.59 32.67 14.95
N PRO A 428 6.76 31.45 15.48
CA PRO A 428 6.86 31.27 16.92
C PRO A 428 8.19 31.85 17.37
N GLU A 429 8.18 32.62 18.46
CA GLU A 429 9.40 32.87 19.21
C GLU A 429 10.01 31.52 19.64
N PRO A 430 11.35 31.37 19.66
CA PRO A 430 11.99 30.10 19.96
C PRO A 430 11.72 29.68 21.42
N GLU A 431 10.77 28.77 21.61
CA GLU A 431 10.71 27.93 22.82
C GLU A 431 11.88 26.94 22.74
N ALA A 432 12.71 26.91 23.78
CA ALA A 432 13.91 26.08 23.82
C ALA A 432 13.59 24.60 23.58
N GLU A 433 14.19 24.01 22.55
CA GLU A 433 14.12 22.58 22.25
C GLU A 433 14.63 21.75 23.43
N LEU A 434 13.88 20.73 23.81
CA LEU A 434 14.25 19.80 24.87
C LEU A 434 15.06 18.63 24.33
N GLU A 435 16.10 18.22 25.04
CA GLU A 435 16.74 16.93 24.79
C GLU A 435 15.83 15.78 25.30
N PRO A 436 15.74 14.65 24.58
CA PRO A 436 14.98 13.48 25.02
C PRO A 436 15.49 12.95 26.37
N VAL A 437 14.57 12.60 27.27
CA VAL A 437 14.87 12.06 28.59
C VAL A 437 14.40 10.61 28.66
N ASP A 438 15.31 9.70 28.97
CA ASP A 438 14.97 8.31 29.26
C ASP A 438 14.56 8.21 30.74
N LEU A 439 13.26 8.16 31.03
CA LEU A 439 12.76 8.01 32.39
C LEU A 439 12.85 6.54 32.83
N PRO A 440 13.34 6.24 34.05
CA PRO A 440 13.32 4.88 34.60
C PRO A 440 11.88 4.40 34.84
N LEU A 441 11.62 3.13 34.51
CA LEU A 441 10.27 2.55 34.42
C LEU A 441 9.87 1.78 35.69
N ALA A 442 8.57 1.76 36.00
CA ALA A 442 8.03 1.11 37.20
C ALA A 442 8.05 -0.44 37.18
N ASP A 443 8.11 -1.05 35.99
CA ASP A 443 7.95 -2.51 35.80
C ASP A 443 9.27 -3.29 35.68
N ASP A 444 10.42 -2.60 35.75
CA ASP A 444 11.73 -3.18 35.44
C ASP A 444 12.11 -4.34 36.38
N ALA A 445 11.58 -4.31 37.60
CA ALA A 445 11.75 -5.35 38.63
C ALA A 445 11.06 -6.69 38.32
N SER A 446 10.10 -6.71 37.38
CA SER A 446 9.35 -7.92 37.00
C SER A 446 9.90 -8.62 35.76
N LEU A 447 10.74 -7.93 34.97
CA LEU A 447 11.33 -8.46 33.76
C LEU A 447 12.57 -9.32 34.11
N GLY A 448 12.59 -10.56 33.65
CA GLY A 448 13.76 -11.44 33.79
C GLY A 448 14.00 -12.06 35.17
N ALA A 449 12.95 -12.19 36.00
CA ALA A 449 13.03 -13.07 37.17
C ALA A 449 13.34 -14.51 36.74
N GLY A 450 14.32 -15.14 37.40
CA GLY A 450 14.70 -16.51 37.11
C GLY A 450 13.62 -17.50 37.52
N GLU A 451 13.20 -18.37 36.60
CA GLU A 451 12.26 -19.46 36.84
C GLU A 451 13.03 -20.71 37.28
N LEU A 452 12.77 -21.19 38.50
CA LEU A 452 13.31 -22.46 38.96
C LEU A 452 12.60 -23.62 38.24
N LEU A 453 13.35 -24.42 37.49
CA LEU A 453 12.81 -25.59 36.80
C LEU A 453 12.92 -26.87 37.64
N ARG A 454 14.04 -27.00 38.35
CA ARG A 454 14.35 -28.19 39.14
C ARG A 454 15.23 -27.83 40.32
N ASP A 455 14.90 -28.40 41.47
CA ASP A 455 15.73 -28.43 42.66
C ASP A 455 15.69 -29.85 43.22
N ASP A 456 16.78 -30.59 43.03
CA ASP A 456 16.92 -31.95 43.56
C ASP A 456 18.22 -32.13 44.37
N VAL A 457 18.50 -33.36 44.79
CA VAL A 457 19.64 -33.70 45.66
C VAL A 457 20.98 -33.55 44.93
N GLN A 458 21.00 -33.53 43.59
CA GLN A 458 22.22 -33.48 42.78
C GLN A 458 22.41 -32.13 42.10
N GLU A 459 21.36 -31.49 41.60
CA GLU A 459 21.45 -30.26 40.81
C GLU A 459 20.34 -29.24 41.09
N ILE A 460 20.66 -27.98 40.80
CA ILE A 460 19.71 -26.87 40.73
C ILE A 460 19.68 -26.37 39.28
N VAL A 461 18.50 -26.37 38.66
CA VAL A 461 18.29 -25.94 37.27
C VAL A 461 17.28 -24.81 37.23
N TRP A 462 17.63 -23.71 36.58
CA TRP A 462 16.75 -22.56 36.41
C TRP A 462 16.90 -21.95 35.02
N ARG A 463 15.88 -21.19 34.61
CA ARG A 463 15.88 -20.43 33.37
C ARG A 463 15.78 -18.95 33.64
N ALA A 464 16.54 -18.17 32.91
CA ALA A 464 16.48 -16.72 32.99
C ALA A 464 16.84 -16.09 31.64
N PRO A 465 16.18 -15.00 31.23
CA PRO A 465 16.57 -14.24 30.05
C PRO A 465 17.82 -13.40 30.34
N LEU A 466 18.66 -13.26 29.33
CA LEU A 466 19.74 -12.28 29.31
C LEU A 466 19.16 -10.87 29.18
N ARG A 467 19.55 -9.94 30.04
CA ARG A 467 19.13 -8.53 29.96
C ARG A 467 20.21 -7.69 29.29
N LEU A 468 19.88 -6.52 28.78
CA LEU A 468 20.85 -5.58 28.19
C LEU A 468 21.90 -5.12 29.20
N ALA A 469 21.50 -4.82 30.44
CA ALA A 469 22.44 -4.47 31.51
C ALA A 469 23.47 -5.59 31.76
N HIS A 470 23.08 -6.86 31.60
CA HIS A 470 23.99 -7.99 31.77
C HIS A 470 25.07 -8.01 30.68
N LEU A 471 24.69 -7.66 29.44
CA LEU A 471 25.59 -7.57 28.30
C LEU A 471 26.58 -6.42 28.42
N ILE A 472 26.10 -5.23 28.80
CA ILE A 472 26.91 -4.01 28.91
C ILE A 472 27.93 -4.14 30.06
N ASP A 473 27.46 -4.57 31.23
CA ASP A 473 28.26 -4.57 32.45
C ASP A 473 28.96 -5.92 32.73
N GLY A 474 28.74 -6.94 31.88
CA GLY A 474 29.41 -8.24 31.99
C GLY A 474 29.07 -9.01 33.27
N TRP A 475 27.79 -9.03 33.67
CA TRP A 475 27.31 -9.77 34.85
C TRP A 475 26.04 -10.56 34.59
N PHE A 476 25.69 -11.50 35.47
CA PHE A 476 24.44 -12.28 35.38
C PHE A 476 23.86 -12.59 36.78
N PRO A 477 22.55 -12.45 37.01
CA PRO A 477 21.94 -12.73 38.31
C PRO A 477 21.91 -14.24 38.60
N LEU A 478 22.16 -14.60 39.85
CA LEU A 478 22.04 -15.97 40.35
C LEU A 478 20.70 -16.18 41.06
N HIS A 479 20.12 -17.36 40.87
CA HIS A 479 18.90 -17.75 41.58
C HIS A 479 19.15 -17.88 43.09
N PRO A 480 18.25 -17.46 43.99
CA PRO A 480 18.46 -17.49 45.45
C PRO A 480 18.92 -18.84 46.02
N TYR A 481 18.40 -19.97 45.51
CA TYR A 481 18.86 -21.31 45.92
C TYR A 481 20.33 -21.59 45.59
N VAL A 482 20.83 -21.07 44.46
CA VAL A 482 22.23 -21.20 44.05
C VAL A 482 23.11 -20.29 44.90
N VAL A 483 22.64 -19.08 45.21
CA VAL A 483 23.33 -18.15 46.13
C VAL A 483 23.51 -18.80 47.50
N GLN A 484 22.45 -19.43 48.01
CA GLN A 484 22.49 -20.14 49.29
C GLN A 484 23.45 -21.33 49.27
N GLU A 485 23.45 -22.12 48.19
CA GLU A 485 24.35 -23.27 48.01
C GLU A 485 25.82 -22.85 47.92
N LEU A 486 26.16 -21.93 47.00
CA LEU A 486 27.53 -21.44 46.82
C LEU A 486 28.06 -20.74 48.08
N ARG A 487 27.21 -20.00 48.80
CA ARG A 487 27.60 -19.36 50.05
C ARG A 487 27.93 -20.39 51.13
N ARG A 488 27.09 -21.42 51.28
CA ARG A 488 27.30 -22.49 52.26
C ARG A 488 28.59 -23.27 51.98
N SER A 489 28.87 -23.54 50.71
CA SER A 489 29.96 -24.45 50.31
C SER A 489 31.30 -23.73 50.07
N HIS A 490 31.30 -22.45 49.66
CA HIS A 490 32.50 -21.76 49.17
C HIS A 490 32.68 -20.31 49.65
N GLY A 491 31.81 -19.81 50.53
CA GLY A 491 31.94 -18.46 51.13
C GLY A 491 31.30 -17.35 50.29
N ALA A 492 31.57 -16.07 50.62
CA ALA A 492 30.81 -14.93 50.09
C ALA A 492 31.21 -14.45 48.69
N ARG A 493 32.42 -14.78 48.23
CA ARG A 493 32.94 -14.39 46.90
C ARG A 493 33.75 -15.51 46.22
N PRO A 494 33.14 -16.67 45.91
CA PRO A 494 33.88 -17.74 45.27
C PRO A 494 34.15 -17.45 43.78
N THR A 495 35.28 -17.96 43.29
CA THR A 495 35.51 -18.09 41.85
C THR A 495 34.76 -19.32 41.35
N VAL A 496 33.95 -19.12 40.30
CA VAL A 496 33.09 -20.14 39.71
C VAL A 496 33.50 -20.30 38.25
N ARG A 497 33.59 -21.54 37.78
CA ARG A 497 33.81 -21.82 36.36
C ARG A 497 32.47 -21.80 35.64
N LEU A 498 32.33 -20.90 34.67
CA LEU A 498 31.18 -20.80 33.79
C LEU A 498 31.50 -21.50 32.47
N GLU A 499 30.71 -22.51 32.15
CA GLU A 499 30.75 -23.22 30.87
C GLU A 499 29.53 -22.80 30.04
N LEU A 500 29.79 -22.12 28.93
CA LEU A 500 28.76 -21.70 27.98
C LEU A 500 28.64 -22.76 26.87
N ASP A 501 27.40 -23.20 26.59
CA ASP A 501 27.07 -24.05 25.45
C ASP A 501 26.06 -23.35 24.54
N HIS A 502 26.53 -22.98 23.34
CA HIS A 502 25.74 -22.32 22.32
C HIS A 502 25.59 -23.20 21.07
N VAL A 503 24.51 -23.97 21.03
CA VAL A 503 24.26 -24.95 19.97
C VAL A 503 24.20 -24.28 18.59
N GLY A 504 25.15 -24.61 17.71
CA GLY A 504 25.17 -24.20 16.31
C GLY A 504 25.93 -22.91 15.97
N GLY A 505 26.63 -22.29 16.93
CA GLY A 505 27.54 -21.17 16.70
C GLY A 505 29.01 -21.55 16.90
N ALA A 506 29.94 -20.87 16.21
CA ALA A 506 31.37 -20.99 16.49
C ALA A 506 31.71 -20.08 17.67
N MET A 507 32.18 -20.65 18.78
CA MET A 507 32.54 -19.92 20.00
C MET A 507 34.04 -20.07 20.27
N ASP A 508 34.68 -19.00 20.71
CA ASP A 508 36.07 -19.05 21.17
C ASP A 508 36.14 -19.92 22.44
N GLU A 509 37.15 -20.79 22.55
CA GLU A 509 37.38 -21.64 23.74
C GLU A 509 37.46 -20.79 25.03
N LYS A 510 37.95 -19.55 24.94
CA LYS A 510 38.00 -18.60 26.07
C LYS A 510 36.66 -17.99 26.45
N GLU A 511 35.71 -17.93 25.52
CA GLU A 511 34.33 -17.50 25.79
C GLU A 511 33.49 -18.69 26.29
N ALA A 512 33.74 -19.87 25.73
CA ALA A 512 33.10 -21.13 26.10
C ALA A 512 33.38 -21.55 27.55
N MET A 513 34.59 -21.31 28.05
CA MET A 513 35.00 -21.68 29.40
C MET A 513 35.75 -20.52 30.07
N GLN A 514 35.14 -19.94 31.10
CA GLN A 514 35.67 -18.76 31.77
C GLN A 514 35.51 -18.84 33.29
N ASP A 515 36.51 -18.36 34.02
CA ASP A 515 36.47 -18.28 35.48
C ASP A 515 35.92 -16.89 35.87
N VAL A 516 34.76 -16.88 36.53
CA VAL A 516 34.00 -15.67 36.89
C VAL A 516 33.89 -15.54 38.41
N THR A 517 33.61 -14.33 38.90
CA THR A 517 33.45 -14.10 40.35
C THR A 517 31.99 -14.10 40.71
N ALA A 518 31.58 -14.92 41.68
CA ALA A 518 30.23 -14.88 42.23
C ALA A 518 30.18 -13.94 43.44
N GLU A 519 29.49 -12.81 43.34
CA GLU A 519 29.26 -11.89 44.46
C GLU A 519 27.94 -12.28 45.15
N LEU A 520 28.02 -12.83 46.37
CA LEU A 520 26.87 -13.38 47.08
C LEU A 520 26.47 -12.47 48.26
N GLY A 521 25.40 -11.68 48.12
CA GLY A 521 24.74 -10.91 49.20
C GLY A 521 23.51 -11.60 49.81
N ASP A 522 23.05 -11.20 50.99
CA ASP A 522 22.17 -12.01 51.85
C ASP A 522 21.00 -12.69 51.11
N ASP A 523 20.26 -11.95 50.26
CA ASP A 523 19.15 -12.46 49.45
C ASP A 523 19.32 -12.29 47.92
N SER A 524 20.52 -11.86 47.47
CA SER A 524 20.79 -11.61 46.05
C SER A 524 22.23 -11.98 45.70
N GLY A 525 22.45 -12.62 44.56
CA GLY A 525 23.80 -12.87 44.07
C GLY A 525 23.91 -12.69 42.58
N ARG A 526 25.12 -12.44 42.11
CA ARG A 526 25.42 -12.28 40.68
C ARG A 526 26.81 -12.82 40.36
N LEU A 527 26.98 -13.28 39.13
CA LEU A 527 28.28 -13.52 38.51
C LEU A 527 28.76 -12.23 37.88
N THR A 528 30.03 -11.88 38.05
CA THR A 528 30.65 -10.69 37.44
C THR A 528 31.92 -11.08 36.68
N GLY A 529 32.26 -10.28 35.67
CA GLY A 529 33.42 -10.52 34.80
C GLY A 529 33.14 -11.50 33.68
N ILE A 530 31.88 -11.66 33.27
CA ILE A 530 31.49 -12.53 32.15
C ILE A 530 31.84 -11.84 30.83
N ALA A 531 32.61 -12.52 29.99
CA ALA A 531 32.78 -12.19 28.58
C ALA A 531 31.66 -12.87 27.77
N TRP A 532 30.70 -12.07 27.31
CA TRP A 532 29.58 -12.57 26.51
C TRP A 532 29.95 -12.71 25.02
N PRO A 533 29.64 -13.87 24.40
CA PRO A 533 29.82 -14.06 22.96
C PRO A 533 29.11 -12.97 22.14
N ARG A 534 29.63 -12.68 20.94
CA ARG A 534 29.09 -11.61 20.07
C ARG A 534 27.62 -11.81 19.67
N ASP A 535 27.22 -13.06 19.49
CA ASP A 535 25.89 -13.40 18.99
C ASP A 535 24.80 -13.36 20.08
N PHE A 536 25.18 -13.04 21.33
CA PHE A 536 24.24 -12.95 22.46
C PHE A 536 23.57 -11.57 22.50
N PHE A 537 22.25 -11.57 22.69
CA PHE A 537 21.38 -10.40 22.61
C PHE A 537 20.38 -10.36 23.78
N PRO A 538 19.82 -9.18 24.10
CA PRO A 538 18.80 -9.05 25.16
C PRO A 538 17.57 -9.91 24.86
N GLY A 539 17.11 -10.67 25.85
CA GLY A 539 15.98 -11.58 25.76
C GLY A 539 16.37 -13.03 25.49
N LEU A 540 17.61 -13.35 25.11
CA LEU A 540 18.07 -14.73 24.93
C LEU A 540 17.82 -15.56 26.20
N ILE A 541 17.13 -16.70 26.08
CA ILE A 541 16.82 -17.56 27.22
C ILE A 541 17.99 -18.51 27.47
N PHE A 542 18.49 -18.49 28.70
CA PHE A 542 19.43 -19.48 29.19
C PHE A 542 18.75 -20.50 30.08
N GLU A 543 19.17 -21.75 29.94
CA GLU A 543 19.00 -22.78 30.96
C GLU A 543 20.35 -22.95 31.67
N LEU A 544 20.34 -22.68 32.97
CA LEU A 544 21.52 -22.78 33.83
C LEU A 544 21.40 -23.97 34.75
N ARG A 545 22.52 -24.67 34.96
CA ARG A 545 22.63 -25.85 35.82
C ARG A 545 23.81 -25.70 36.78
N CYS A 546 23.56 -25.95 38.05
CA CYS A 546 24.56 -25.97 39.11
C CYS A 546 24.50 -27.32 39.84
N LEU A 547 25.61 -28.06 39.86
CA LEU A 547 25.74 -29.25 40.69
C LEU A 547 25.93 -28.84 42.15
N ARG A 548 25.21 -29.47 43.07
CA ARG A 548 25.35 -29.19 44.52
C ARG A 548 26.77 -29.53 44.99
N GLY A 549 27.37 -28.64 45.78
CA GLY A 549 28.77 -28.73 46.21
C GLY A 549 29.83 -28.50 45.12
N GLY A 550 29.44 -28.18 43.89
CA GLY A 550 30.34 -27.87 42.78
C GLY A 550 30.57 -26.36 42.59
N THR A 551 31.67 -26.00 41.92
CA THR A 551 31.98 -24.63 41.51
C THR A 551 31.86 -24.43 40.00
N VAL A 552 31.14 -25.33 39.30
CA VAL A 552 30.91 -25.26 37.86
C VAL A 552 29.45 -24.91 37.60
N LEU A 553 29.22 -23.90 36.78
CA LEU A 553 27.91 -23.52 36.27
C LEU A 553 27.88 -23.76 34.77
N HIS A 554 26.97 -24.63 34.33
CA HIS A 554 26.71 -24.83 32.90
C HIS A 554 25.56 -23.92 32.48
N LEU A 555 25.77 -23.15 31.43
CA LEU A 555 24.78 -22.26 30.83
C LEU A 555 24.60 -22.70 29.39
N SER A 556 23.37 -23.05 29.03
CA SER A 556 23.05 -23.53 27.69
C SER A 556 21.94 -22.70 27.05
N THR A 557 22.03 -22.54 25.72
CA THR A 557 20.96 -21.96 24.91
C THR A 557 20.18 -23.06 24.20
N THR A 558 18.88 -22.88 24.06
CA THR A 558 18.03 -23.82 23.31
C THR A 558 17.80 -23.30 21.90
N ARG A 559 18.08 -24.13 20.89
CA ARG A 559 17.83 -23.79 19.49
C ARG A 559 16.33 -23.95 19.16
N LEU A 560 15.77 -23.00 18.44
CA LEU A 560 14.44 -23.09 17.85
C LEU A 560 14.46 -24.06 16.65
N GLU A 561 13.34 -24.74 16.42
CA GLU A 561 13.16 -25.63 15.25
C GLU A 561 13.32 -24.85 13.93
N GLU A 562 12.85 -23.61 13.90
CA GLU A 562 12.97 -22.68 12.78
C GLU A 562 13.57 -21.36 13.26
N ARG A 563 14.36 -20.70 12.40
CA ARG A 563 14.85 -19.34 12.69
C ARG A 563 13.71 -18.34 12.51
N VAL A 564 13.62 -17.39 13.42
CA VAL A 564 12.57 -16.38 13.46
C VAL A 564 13.20 -15.01 13.30
N GLN A 565 12.64 -14.19 12.41
CA GLN A 565 12.95 -12.77 12.33
C GLN A 565 12.07 -12.01 13.34
N VAL A 566 12.68 -11.17 14.18
CA VAL A 566 12.01 -10.26 15.11
C VAL A 566 12.56 -8.85 14.90
N GLY A 567 11.78 -7.99 14.25
CA GLY A 567 12.28 -6.70 13.77
C GLY A 567 13.43 -6.91 12.77
N ASP A 568 14.57 -6.25 13.00
CA ASP A 568 15.77 -6.39 12.15
C ASP A 568 16.65 -7.59 12.56
N ARG A 569 16.28 -8.33 13.62
CA ARG A 569 17.09 -9.42 14.18
C ARG A 569 16.58 -10.80 13.76
N GLU A 570 17.43 -11.57 13.09
CA GLU A 570 17.23 -13.01 12.90
C GLU A 570 17.75 -13.76 14.13
N THR A 571 16.96 -14.67 14.70
CA THR A 571 17.40 -15.54 15.79
C THR A 571 16.99 -16.99 15.57
N GLY A 572 17.92 -17.90 15.86
CA GLY A 572 17.69 -19.35 15.85
C GLY A 572 17.52 -19.96 17.23
N HIS A 573 17.41 -19.16 18.29
CA HIS A 573 17.42 -19.63 19.68
C HIS A 573 16.25 -19.05 20.47
N CYS A 574 15.80 -19.77 21.50
CA CYS A 574 14.69 -19.38 22.35
C CYS A 574 14.96 -18.02 23.03
N TYR A 575 13.95 -17.15 23.07
CA TYR A 575 14.04 -15.80 23.64
C TYR A 575 12.76 -15.43 24.41
N ASP A 576 12.86 -14.51 25.38
CA ASP A 576 11.73 -13.84 26.01
C ASP A 576 11.32 -12.62 25.16
N PRO A 577 10.13 -12.64 24.52
CA PRO A 577 9.69 -11.56 23.64
C PRO A 577 9.47 -10.23 24.38
N ARG A 578 9.20 -10.25 25.70
CA ARG A 578 9.03 -9.04 26.50
C ARG A 578 10.35 -8.33 26.72
N VAL A 579 11.38 -9.08 27.09
CA VAL A 579 12.75 -8.54 27.29
C VAL A 579 13.30 -8.03 25.97
N LEU A 580 13.19 -8.84 24.90
CA LEU A 580 13.66 -8.43 23.57
C LEU A 580 12.96 -7.15 23.09
N THR A 581 11.63 -7.04 23.26
CA THR A 581 10.90 -5.84 22.89
C THR A 581 11.36 -4.62 23.67
N ARG A 582 11.57 -4.75 24.98
CA ARG A 582 11.94 -3.65 25.88
C ARG A 582 13.37 -3.16 25.67
N GLU A 583 14.29 -4.10 25.43
CA GLU A 583 15.72 -3.85 25.56
C GLU A 583 16.52 -3.89 24.24
N ASP A 584 15.91 -4.33 23.14
CA ASP A 584 16.49 -4.23 21.78
C ASP A 584 15.89 -3.01 21.04
N ALA A 585 15.53 -1.96 21.79
CA ALA A 585 14.92 -0.73 21.28
C ALA A 585 15.94 0.15 20.53
N PRO A 586 15.52 1.07 19.63
CA PRO A 586 16.46 1.98 18.97
C PRO A 586 17.32 2.74 19.99
N GLY A 587 18.64 2.77 19.78
CA GLY A 587 19.61 3.34 20.71
C GLY A 587 20.01 2.43 21.89
N SER A 588 19.52 1.19 21.92
CA SER A 588 19.92 0.15 22.87
C SER A 588 20.75 -0.93 22.17
N ASP A 589 22.03 -1.03 22.51
CA ASP A 589 22.91 -2.11 22.06
C ASP A 589 23.91 -2.50 23.15
N ARG A 590 24.75 -3.49 22.88
CA ARG A 590 25.74 -4.00 23.83
C ARG A 590 26.83 -2.98 24.22
N HIS A 591 26.87 -1.82 23.59
CA HIS A 591 27.82 -0.73 23.83
C HIS A 591 27.18 0.47 24.54
N GLY A 592 25.86 0.56 24.60
CA GLY A 592 25.17 1.60 25.35
C GLY A 592 23.65 1.59 25.20
N ASP A 593 22.99 2.35 26.07
CA ASP A 593 21.54 2.54 26.08
C ASP A 593 21.22 4.03 26.17
N SER A 594 20.94 4.69 25.03
CA SER A 594 20.72 6.15 24.98
C SER A 594 19.70 6.57 23.92
N ALA A 595 18.86 7.55 24.27
CA ALA A 595 17.93 8.21 23.36
C ALA A 595 18.55 9.41 22.61
N VAL A 596 19.75 9.85 23.01
CA VAL A 596 20.41 11.04 22.46
C VAL A 596 20.86 10.77 21.02
N GLY A 597 20.54 11.70 20.11
CA GLY A 597 20.90 11.60 18.69
C GLY A 597 19.93 10.78 17.83
N LEU A 598 18.86 10.23 18.42
CA LEU A 598 17.80 9.55 17.67
C LEU A 598 16.87 10.54 16.98
N GLY A 599 16.48 10.23 15.74
CA GLY A 599 15.45 10.99 15.02
C GLY A 599 14.04 10.74 15.58
N PRO A 600 13.03 11.57 15.23
CA PRO A 600 11.66 11.44 15.75
C PRO A 600 11.07 10.04 15.64
N ARG A 601 11.23 9.36 14.49
CA ARG A 601 10.77 7.98 14.28
C ARG A 601 11.39 6.99 15.26
N GLN A 602 12.71 7.08 15.46
CA GLN A 602 13.43 6.20 16.37
C GLN A 602 13.04 6.49 17.83
N LEU A 603 12.81 7.75 18.18
CA LEU A 603 12.30 8.15 19.51
C LEU A 603 10.92 7.57 19.78
N VAL A 604 9.98 7.66 18.82
CA VAL A 604 8.65 7.05 18.95
C VAL A 604 8.78 5.54 19.17
N MET A 605 9.53 4.83 18.32
CA MET A 605 9.72 3.38 18.46
C MET A 605 10.38 3.00 19.78
N ARG A 606 11.40 3.76 20.21
CA ARG A 606 12.07 3.56 21.49
C ARG A 606 11.08 3.74 22.64
N THR A 607 10.34 4.83 22.66
CA THR A 607 9.42 5.16 23.77
C THR A 607 8.22 4.22 23.81
N VAL A 608 7.64 3.80 22.70
CA VAL A 608 6.56 2.80 22.71
C VAL A 608 7.04 1.47 23.28
N ARG A 609 8.20 0.98 22.82
CA ARG A 609 8.79 -0.28 23.28
C ARG A 609 9.22 -0.23 24.74
N ARG A 610 9.85 0.88 25.16
CA ARG A 610 10.35 1.10 26.53
C ARG A 610 9.26 1.48 27.51
N CYS A 611 8.25 2.24 27.14
CA CYS A 611 7.28 2.81 28.10
C CYS A 611 5.87 2.22 27.96
N GLY A 612 5.58 1.49 26.89
CA GLY A 612 4.27 0.87 26.69
C GLY A 612 3.98 -0.27 27.67
N LEU A 613 2.70 -0.55 27.88
CA LEU A 613 2.19 -1.73 28.56
C LEU A 613 2.61 -2.98 27.76
N LEU A 614 3.40 -3.86 28.38
CA LEU A 614 3.87 -5.10 27.76
C LEU A 614 2.87 -6.24 27.94
N THR A 615 2.51 -6.91 26.85
CA THR A 615 1.76 -8.15 26.86
C THR A 615 2.69 -9.36 26.91
N LEU A 616 2.17 -10.55 27.27
CA LEU A 616 2.99 -11.77 27.40
C LEU A 616 3.67 -12.23 26.11
N ASP A 617 3.09 -11.89 24.96
CA ASP A 617 3.61 -12.20 23.62
C ASP A 617 4.59 -11.14 23.08
N GLY A 618 4.87 -10.08 23.86
CA GLY A 618 5.85 -9.05 23.54
C GLY A 618 5.30 -7.82 22.80
N HIS A 619 3.98 -7.63 22.73
CA HIS A 619 3.45 -6.35 22.25
C HIS A 619 3.66 -5.27 23.31
N ALA A 620 4.02 -4.06 22.86
CA ALA A 620 4.13 -2.90 23.73
C ALA A 620 3.07 -1.87 23.32
N LEU A 621 2.13 -1.54 24.21
CA LEU A 621 1.00 -0.67 23.92
C LEU A 621 1.09 0.63 24.73
N MET A 622 1.01 1.77 24.08
CA MET A 622 1.17 3.07 24.72
C MET A 622 0.03 4.01 24.37
N ASP A 623 -0.46 4.80 25.31
CA ASP A 623 -1.42 5.87 25.02
C ASP A 623 -0.74 6.95 24.15
N ARG A 624 -1.33 7.24 22.99
CA ARG A 624 -0.78 8.21 22.04
C ARG A 624 -0.61 9.59 22.66
N SER A 625 -1.52 9.99 23.54
CA SER A 625 -1.53 11.32 24.15
C SER A 625 -0.38 11.57 25.15
N VAL A 626 0.21 10.51 25.71
CA VAL A 626 1.31 10.65 26.69
C VAL A 626 2.69 10.56 26.04
N LEU A 627 2.77 10.20 24.75
CA LEU A 627 4.01 10.00 24.01
C LEU A 627 4.97 11.20 24.09
N PRO A 628 4.56 12.46 23.84
CA PRO A 628 5.50 13.58 23.91
C PRO A 628 6.08 13.79 25.31
N THR A 629 5.28 13.58 26.36
CA THR A 629 5.75 13.72 27.74
C THR A 629 6.66 12.56 28.14
N ALA A 630 6.42 11.35 27.62
CA ALA A 630 7.26 10.19 27.87
C ALA A 630 8.61 10.25 27.14
N VAL A 631 8.69 10.90 25.97
CA VAL A 631 9.95 11.09 25.22
C VAL A 631 10.85 12.13 25.90
N TYR A 632 10.28 13.24 26.39
CA TYR A 632 11.04 14.40 26.88
C TYR A 632 11.00 14.57 28.41
N GLY A 633 10.31 13.68 29.13
CA GLY A 633 10.06 13.73 30.58
C GLY A 633 9.14 14.88 31.05
N ARG A 634 8.87 15.86 30.19
CA ARG A 634 7.96 16.99 30.37
C ARG A 634 7.32 17.35 29.03
N ARG A 635 6.34 18.25 29.05
CA ARG A 635 5.68 18.70 27.82
C ARG A 635 6.69 19.45 26.92
N PRO A 636 6.97 18.96 25.69
CA PRO A 636 7.93 19.60 24.79
C PRO A 636 7.31 20.78 24.03
N ALA A 637 8.15 21.50 23.29
CA ALA A 637 7.72 22.54 22.35
C ALA A 637 6.79 21.95 21.27
N ARG A 638 5.92 22.78 20.68
CA ARG A 638 4.94 22.32 19.67
C ARG A 638 5.61 21.65 18.47
N SER A 639 6.70 22.22 17.96
CA SER A 639 7.46 21.64 16.85
C SER A 639 7.95 20.21 17.12
N GLN A 640 8.41 19.94 18.34
CA GLN A 640 8.85 18.60 18.76
C GLN A 640 7.66 17.64 18.92
N ALA A 641 6.54 18.12 19.47
CA ALA A 641 5.32 17.33 19.56
C ALA A 641 4.75 16.99 18.17
N ASP A 642 4.73 17.95 17.25
CA ASP A 642 4.25 17.78 15.88
C ASP A 642 5.16 16.85 15.08
N ALA A 643 6.49 16.92 15.31
CA ALA A 643 7.45 15.99 14.72
C ALA A 643 7.25 14.55 15.21
N LEU A 644 6.95 14.36 16.51
CA LEU A 644 6.62 13.03 17.04
C LEU A 644 5.28 12.52 16.49
N GLU A 645 4.26 13.38 16.39
CA GLU A 645 2.96 13.00 15.80
C GLU A 645 3.08 12.65 14.32
N SER A 646 3.89 13.40 13.57
CA SER A 646 4.21 13.08 12.17
C SER A 646 4.92 11.73 12.07
N ALA A 647 5.89 11.48 12.95
CA ALA A 647 6.58 10.19 13.01
C ALA A 647 5.66 9.03 13.43
N VAL A 648 4.69 9.25 14.33
CA VAL A 648 3.65 8.25 14.66
C VAL A 648 2.80 7.95 13.43
N ALA A 649 2.37 8.98 12.69
CA ALA A 649 1.57 8.80 11.49
C ALA A 649 2.34 8.00 10.42
N GLU A 650 3.62 8.33 10.20
CA GLU A 650 4.50 7.58 9.29
C GLU A 650 4.66 6.11 9.73
N LEU A 651 4.94 5.85 11.01
CA LEU A 651 5.14 4.50 11.53
C LEU A 651 3.86 3.65 11.49
N LEU A 652 2.68 4.27 11.68
CA LEU A 652 1.38 3.62 11.50
C LEU A 652 1.10 3.33 10.01
N ALA A 653 1.44 4.26 9.11
CA ALA A 653 1.28 4.07 7.66
C ALA A 653 2.16 2.93 7.14
N GLU A 654 3.38 2.82 7.66
CA GLU A 654 4.32 1.74 7.34
C GLU A 654 4.05 0.44 8.11
N ARG A 655 3.03 0.42 8.99
CA ARG A 655 2.66 -0.72 9.84
C ARG A 655 3.79 -1.22 10.74
N LEU A 656 4.69 -0.32 11.11
CA LEU A 656 5.69 -0.57 12.16
C LEU A 656 5.08 -0.34 13.56
N LEU A 657 3.97 0.39 13.63
CA LEU A 657 3.07 0.47 14.78
C LEU A 657 1.65 0.08 14.36
N ASP A 658 0.88 -0.46 15.30
CA ASP A 658 -0.52 -0.82 15.17
C ASP A 658 -1.39 0.13 16.01
N PRO A 659 -2.52 0.64 15.48
CA PRO A 659 -3.50 1.35 16.29
C PRO A 659 -4.31 0.34 17.13
N ALA A 660 -4.54 0.67 18.40
CA ALA A 660 -5.37 -0.12 19.30
C ALA A 660 -6.28 0.78 20.14
N LEU A 661 -7.35 0.19 20.71
CA LEU A 661 -8.25 0.89 21.64
C LEU A 661 -8.11 0.28 23.03
N GLY A 662 -7.74 1.12 23.99
CA GLY A 662 -7.68 0.78 25.40
C GLY A 662 -8.73 1.54 26.20
N SER A 663 -8.69 1.36 27.51
CA SER A 663 -9.42 2.20 28.45
C SER A 663 -8.48 2.70 29.55
N ARG A 664 -8.94 3.66 30.35
CA ARG A 664 -8.17 4.19 31.48
C ARG A 664 -9.00 4.08 32.76
N ASP A 665 -8.42 3.50 33.80
CA ASP A 665 -9.11 3.38 35.09
C ASP A 665 -9.10 4.70 35.88
N ALA A 666 -9.76 4.69 37.05
CA ALA A 666 -9.86 5.85 37.93
C ALA A 666 -8.51 6.33 38.50
N TRP A 667 -7.46 5.51 38.45
CA TRP A 667 -6.10 5.84 38.86
C TRP A 667 -5.21 6.27 37.69
N GLY A 668 -5.79 6.38 36.49
CA GLY A 668 -5.07 6.78 35.30
C GLY A 668 -4.25 5.67 34.66
N GLN A 669 -4.40 4.40 35.07
CA GLN A 669 -3.67 3.29 34.45
C GLN A 669 -4.36 2.83 33.17
N PRO A 670 -3.61 2.64 32.06
CA PRO A 670 -4.17 2.14 30.82
C PRO A 670 -4.44 0.63 30.91
N HIS A 671 -5.58 0.18 30.37
CA HIS A 671 -5.96 -1.22 30.23
C HIS A 671 -6.16 -1.59 28.75
N PHE A 672 -5.73 -2.79 28.38
CA PHE A 672 -5.99 -3.38 27.07
C PHE A 672 -6.39 -4.86 27.22
N PRO A 673 -7.48 -5.32 26.57
CA PRO A 673 -8.45 -4.53 25.80
C PRO A 673 -9.24 -3.54 26.68
N ALA A 674 -9.94 -2.59 26.05
CA ALA A 674 -10.79 -1.63 26.75
C ALA A 674 -11.84 -2.33 27.64
N ARG A 675 -12.01 -1.87 28.88
CA ARG A 675 -12.97 -2.41 29.85
C ARG A 675 -14.29 -1.66 29.80
N ASP A 676 -15.38 -2.39 30.02
CA ASP A 676 -16.71 -1.80 30.14
C ASP A 676 -16.76 -0.78 31.28
N ARG A 677 -17.34 0.40 31.00
CA ARG A 677 -17.53 1.54 31.93
C ARG A 677 -16.28 2.37 32.25
N GLU A 678 -15.15 2.11 31.60
CA GLU A 678 -13.97 2.99 31.64
C GLU A 678 -13.91 3.87 30.36
N PRO A 679 -13.39 5.12 30.43
CA PRO A 679 -13.19 5.95 29.24
C PRO A 679 -12.21 5.29 28.26
N THR A 680 -12.60 5.19 26.98
CA THR A 680 -11.76 4.63 25.92
C THR A 680 -10.65 5.61 25.52
N ILE A 681 -9.44 5.10 25.31
CA ILE A 681 -8.26 5.87 24.91
C ILE A 681 -7.61 5.26 23.66
N PRO A 682 -7.07 6.09 22.75
CA PRO A 682 -6.30 5.59 21.62
C PRO A 682 -4.92 5.11 22.08
N LEU A 683 -4.59 3.88 21.71
CA LEU A 683 -3.28 3.28 21.95
C LEU A 683 -2.53 3.15 20.62
N ILE A 684 -1.21 3.29 20.67
CA ILE A 684 -0.26 2.92 19.62
C ILE A 684 0.54 1.71 20.12
N GLY A 685 0.66 0.69 19.27
CA GLY A 685 1.21 -0.59 19.63
C GLY A 685 2.41 -0.97 18.79
N TYR A 686 3.51 -1.36 19.42
CA TYR A 686 4.56 -2.09 18.73
C TYR A 686 4.25 -3.59 18.77
N ARG A 687 4.15 -4.19 17.58
CA ARG A 687 4.03 -5.63 17.40
C ARG A 687 5.34 -6.18 16.83
N PRO A 688 6.05 -7.08 17.54
CA PRO A 688 7.17 -7.79 16.94
C PRO A 688 6.64 -8.68 15.81
N ALA A 689 6.85 -8.26 14.56
CA ALA A 689 6.51 -9.05 13.38
C ALA A 689 7.32 -10.35 13.41
N ARG A 690 6.64 -11.50 13.44
CA ARG A 690 7.27 -12.83 13.36
C ARG A 690 7.21 -13.31 11.92
N CYS A 691 8.24 -13.03 11.14
CA CYS A 691 8.41 -13.65 9.84
C CYS A 691 9.20 -14.95 10.01
N ARG A 692 8.62 -16.08 9.57
CA ARG A 692 9.40 -17.30 9.37
C ARG A 692 10.38 -17.05 8.24
N VAL A 693 11.67 -17.26 8.48
CA VAL A 693 12.67 -17.19 7.41
C VAL A 693 12.49 -18.45 6.56
N ILE A 694 11.80 -18.31 5.43
CA ILE A 694 11.67 -19.37 4.44
C ILE A 694 13.08 -19.65 3.90
N ARG A 695 13.62 -20.84 4.17
CA ARG A 695 14.81 -21.30 3.45
C ARG A 695 14.45 -21.45 1.96
N PRO A 696 15.27 -20.93 1.04
CA PRO A 696 15.27 -21.44 -0.32
C PRO A 696 15.59 -22.93 -0.25
N TRP A 697 14.81 -23.76 -0.93
CA TRP A 697 15.11 -25.17 -1.06
C TRP A 697 16.48 -25.34 -1.74
N GLY A 698 17.43 -25.98 -1.05
CA GLY A 698 18.72 -26.41 -1.60
C GLY A 698 19.88 -25.46 -1.32
N GLY A 699 20.74 -25.84 -0.36
CA GLY A 699 21.99 -25.15 -0.07
C GLY A 699 22.88 -26.04 0.78
N THR A 700 23.44 -27.08 0.18
CA THR A 700 24.69 -27.68 0.66
C THR A 700 25.81 -26.78 0.21
N ASP A 701 26.70 -26.43 1.14
CA ASP A 701 28.00 -25.83 0.85
C ASP A 701 28.65 -26.53 -0.34
N THR A 702 29.02 -25.74 -1.36
CA THR A 702 30.25 -25.78 -2.19
C THR A 702 29.96 -25.03 -3.51
N GLU A 703 30.50 -23.82 -3.66
CA GLU A 703 30.74 -23.19 -4.98
C GLU A 703 32.02 -23.77 -5.64
N PRO A 704 32.36 -23.50 -6.91
CA PRO A 704 31.59 -22.94 -8.04
C PRO A 704 31.75 -23.78 -9.34
N ASP A 705 30.79 -23.74 -10.27
CA ASP A 705 31.06 -23.58 -11.71
C ASP A 705 29.76 -23.49 -12.51
N GLY A 706 29.73 -22.53 -13.44
CA GLY A 706 28.52 -22.13 -14.14
C GLY A 706 28.07 -23.09 -15.25
N VAL A 707 26.76 -23.27 -15.38
CA VAL A 707 26.01 -23.34 -16.65
C VAL A 707 24.60 -22.84 -16.36
N GLY A 708 24.11 -21.85 -17.11
CA GLY A 708 22.80 -21.25 -16.92
C GLY A 708 21.65 -22.27 -16.97
N LEU A 709 20.91 -22.39 -15.86
CA LEU A 709 19.66 -23.15 -15.79
C LEU A 709 18.48 -22.19 -15.99
N LEU A 710 17.82 -22.32 -17.14
CA LEU A 710 16.50 -21.77 -17.41
C LEU A 710 15.53 -22.27 -16.32
N THR A 711 15.02 -21.35 -15.51
CA THR A 711 14.10 -21.63 -14.41
C THR A 711 12.81 -22.26 -14.94
N ALA A 712 12.40 -23.40 -14.37
CA ALA A 712 11.13 -24.03 -14.70
C ALA A 712 9.97 -23.08 -14.36
N GLN A 713 9.07 -22.84 -15.31
CA GLN A 713 7.97 -21.88 -15.14
C GLN A 713 6.79 -22.60 -14.49
N PHE A 714 6.45 -22.24 -13.25
CA PHE A 714 5.25 -22.73 -12.56
C PHE A 714 4.01 -22.03 -13.11
N VAL A 715 2.99 -22.79 -13.51
CA VAL A 715 1.73 -22.26 -14.03
C VAL A 715 0.64 -22.52 -12.99
N SER A 716 0.07 -21.44 -12.44
CA SER A 716 -1.07 -21.53 -11.51
C SER A 716 -2.31 -22.10 -12.20
N GLY A 717 -3.17 -22.76 -11.43
CA GLY A 717 -4.47 -23.21 -11.92
C GLY A 717 -5.30 -22.02 -12.43
N HIS A 718 -5.93 -22.17 -13.60
CA HIS A 718 -6.63 -21.08 -14.27
C HIS A 718 -7.84 -21.56 -15.09
N LEU A 719 -8.78 -20.64 -15.32
CA LEU A 719 -9.91 -20.86 -16.20
C LEU A 719 -9.54 -20.54 -17.65
N ARG A 720 -10.00 -21.41 -18.56
CA ARG A 720 -9.80 -21.28 -20.00
C ARG A 720 -11.12 -21.36 -20.74
N ARG A 721 -11.34 -20.45 -21.69
CA ARG A 721 -12.51 -20.45 -22.58
C ARG A 721 -12.42 -21.61 -23.57
N LEU A 722 -13.50 -22.34 -23.75
CA LEU A 722 -13.60 -23.41 -24.72
C LEU A 722 -14.00 -22.87 -26.09
N ARG A 723 -13.56 -23.56 -27.15
CA ARG A 723 -14.06 -23.30 -28.49
C ARG A 723 -15.57 -23.63 -28.56
N PRO A 724 -16.35 -22.92 -29.40
CA PRO A 724 -17.76 -23.21 -29.57
C PRO A 724 -18.01 -24.70 -29.86
N GLY A 725 -18.96 -25.30 -29.14
CA GLY A 725 -19.32 -26.72 -29.27
C GLY A 725 -18.47 -27.71 -28.48
N CYS A 726 -17.41 -27.26 -27.78
CA CYS A 726 -16.67 -28.10 -26.85
C CYS A 726 -17.29 -28.06 -25.44
N SER A 727 -17.10 -29.12 -24.65
CA SER A 727 -17.56 -29.21 -23.25
C SER A 727 -16.44 -29.73 -22.36
N PRO A 728 -16.36 -29.27 -21.09
CA PRO A 728 -15.36 -29.76 -20.15
C PRO A 728 -15.67 -31.19 -19.72
N SER A 729 -14.63 -31.96 -19.42
CA SER A 729 -14.78 -33.31 -18.86
C SER A 729 -15.19 -33.27 -17.38
N ASP A 730 -15.78 -34.36 -16.87
CA ASP A 730 -16.14 -34.46 -15.44
C ASP A 730 -14.92 -34.33 -14.51
N ALA A 731 -13.75 -34.77 -14.98
CA ALA A 731 -12.49 -34.59 -14.26
C ALA A 731 -12.14 -33.10 -14.10
N GLN A 732 -12.29 -32.30 -15.17
CA GLN A 732 -12.04 -30.85 -15.12
C GLN A 732 -13.05 -30.11 -14.23
N ARG A 733 -14.32 -30.55 -14.23
CA ARG A 733 -15.34 -30.06 -13.30
C ARG A 733 -14.97 -30.36 -11.85
N ALA A 734 -14.54 -31.59 -11.56
CA ALA A 734 -14.09 -31.98 -10.24
C ALA A 734 -12.86 -31.20 -9.78
N SER A 735 -11.86 -31.02 -10.65
CA SER A 735 -10.67 -30.19 -10.37
C SER A 735 -11.02 -28.73 -10.09
N PHE A 736 -12.01 -28.18 -10.79
CA PHE A 736 -12.49 -26.83 -10.49
C PHE A 736 -13.14 -26.72 -9.11
N ARG A 737 -13.96 -27.70 -8.71
CA ARG A 737 -14.55 -27.74 -7.35
C ARG A 737 -13.47 -27.85 -6.27
N GLU A 738 -12.44 -28.66 -6.52
CA GLU A 738 -11.28 -28.78 -5.63
C GLU A 738 -10.51 -27.46 -5.51
N HIS A 739 -10.30 -26.78 -6.63
CA HIS A 739 -9.70 -25.45 -6.64
C HIS A 739 -10.51 -24.46 -5.81
N CYS A 740 -11.84 -24.40 -5.98
CA CYS A 740 -12.71 -23.54 -5.17
C CYS A 740 -12.56 -23.84 -3.66
N ARG A 741 -12.51 -25.12 -3.27
CA ARG A 741 -12.28 -25.53 -1.88
C ARG A 741 -10.91 -25.06 -1.36
N SER A 742 -9.85 -25.17 -2.15
CA SER A 742 -8.52 -24.67 -1.77
C SER A 742 -8.46 -23.14 -1.57
N LEU A 743 -9.34 -22.40 -2.25
CA LEU A 743 -9.51 -20.96 -2.07
C LEU A 743 -10.40 -20.59 -0.86
N GLY A 744 -10.82 -21.58 -0.06
CA GLY A 744 -11.70 -21.36 1.09
C GLY A 744 -13.16 -21.11 0.74
N LYS A 745 -13.60 -21.41 -0.49
CA LYS A 745 -15.01 -21.27 -0.90
C LYS A 745 -15.83 -22.50 -0.46
N ALA A 746 -17.08 -22.26 -0.10
CA ALA A 746 -18.03 -23.30 0.30
C ALA A 746 -18.38 -24.24 -0.86
N ASP A 747 -18.91 -25.43 -0.57
CA ASP A 747 -19.38 -26.35 -1.61
C ASP A 747 -20.56 -25.75 -2.41
N GLY A 748 -20.61 -26.01 -3.73
CA GLY A 748 -21.68 -25.53 -4.61
C GLY A 748 -21.22 -24.77 -5.86
N TRP A 749 -19.93 -24.41 -5.93
CA TRP A 749 -19.36 -23.82 -7.15
C TRP A 749 -19.22 -24.87 -8.26
N GLU A 750 -19.67 -24.52 -9.46
CA GLU A 750 -19.59 -25.37 -10.65
C GLU A 750 -18.95 -24.60 -11.80
N LEU A 751 -18.34 -25.34 -12.72
CA LEU A 751 -17.63 -24.76 -13.84
C LEU A 751 -18.60 -24.00 -14.77
N PRO A 752 -18.36 -22.71 -15.08
CA PRO A 752 -19.23 -21.93 -15.96
C PRO A 752 -19.40 -22.56 -17.35
N HIS A 753 -20.55 -22.34 -17.97
CA HIS A 753 -20.81 -22.83 -19.32
C HIS A 753 -19.81 -22.23 -20.33
N GLY A 754 -19.21 -23.07 -21.17
CA GLY A 754 -18.24 -22.63 -22.18
C GLY A 754 -16.80 -22.48 -21.68
N TYR A 755 -16.51 -22.92 -20.45
CA TYR A 755 -15.17 -22.88 -19.87
C TYR A 755 -14.64 -24.28 -19.55
N THR A 756 -13.34 -24.37 -19.29
CA THR A 756 -12.65 -25.50 -18.68
C THR A 756 -11.65 -25.02 -17.64
N PHE A 757 -11.25 -25.89 -16.72
CA PHE A 757 -10.22 -25.60 -15.73
C PHE A 757 -8.91 -26.31 -16.11
N VAL A 758 -7.80 -25.59 -16.01
CA VAL A 758 -6.45 -26.12 -16.20
C VAL A 758 -5.80 -26.19 -14.82
N THR A 759 -5.40 -27.39 -14.40
CA THR A 759 -4.75 -27.60 -13.10
C THR A 759 -3.32 -27.04 -13.09
N GLU A 760 -2.86 -26.69 -11.90
CA GLU A 760 -1.48 -26.25 -11.68
C GLU A 760 -0.48 -27.29 -12.19
N HIS A 761 0.60 -26.82 -12.82
CA HIS A 761 1.67 -27.68 -13.30
C HIS A 761 2.97 -26.89 -13.50
N THR A 762 4.10 -27.58 -13.38
CA THR A 762 5.42 -27.02 -13.67
C THR A 762 5.77 -27.30 -15.13
N ARG A 763 6.02 -26.25 -15.91
CA ARG A 763 6.46 -26.39 -17.31
C ARG A 763 7.98 -26.57 -17.35
N GLY A 764 8.42 -27.83 -17.45
CA GLY A 764 9.74 -28.20 -17.96
C GLY A 764 9.69 -28.29 -19.48
N ARG A 765 10.77 -27.91 -20.16
CA ARG A 765 10.83 -27.91 -21.63
C ARG A 765 10.65 -29.30 -22.21
#